data_AF-A0A6N3AIY4-F1
#
_entry.id   AF-A0A6N3AIY4-F1
#
_cell.length_a   1.000
_cell.length_b   1.000
_cell.length_c   1.000
_cell.angle_alpha   90.00
_cell.angle_beta   90.00
_cell.angle_gamma   90.00
#
_symmetry.space_group_name_H-M   'P 1'
#
loop_
_entity.id
_entity.type
_entity.pdbx_description
1 polymer ?
#
loop_
_entity_poly.entity_id
_entity_poly.type
_entity_poly.pdbx_seq_one_letter_code
_entity_poly.pdbx_strand_id
1 'polypeptide(L)'
;MRENKYSKKLAFAVLAATAAVGVSAVAPVSAAEIQTAQGFIFAAGNATESPDTTHNSVSYGTVASGTATSIAVGQGNSITSATGSSSAYGNQNTVNGDQANAFGDGNTVEGSYAQAFGDSNVINGTHAIGYGYKNTVGESTSNFRDRDYDNEPDSATLRPGDWKSNSVAIGSENTALGSSALAVGNGAQAKMSEAIAIGHAADAERTWSTAIGTRANASEVRSQAIGYEAQAAGYKSNAIGSSAQATGAHTNAIGSSAIASGDHAQAYGAGAQARGLRANAFGSDAHATADHAMAIGDHSVATDANSVAIGFQSQSAPATAVNNASITTTSITSGAPIATHTYGGFAGVGSATKGSVSVGQVGQERQIKNVAAGEISATSTDAVNGSQLFSVAKDLQNQIDNSTPGTINNNITNLTNRVGDVEQRVNKVGAGSAALAALHPLDFNPDDKWTVAAGYGHYHNANSAALGAFYRPNEDTMFSIGSTVGNGNPQLNAGVSIRLGKRAPESRSRVAMGREIAELNARLQDIENKYNNLLQVLNPHAIDPSKTAEFPDVPRNHWAYQYISQLAGNGILVGYPDGTFKGDATMTRYEFATMLYRALQNGAPIDDNMRRAMDEFQPELQNIRLNHYRVDRISGGDNDRHKTERVRVNNEPKNQRDVYGSRISQ
;
A
#
# COMPACT_ATOMS: atom_id res chain seq x y z
N MET A 1 60.27 -102.59 70.08
CA MET A 1 59.80 -103.96 69.76
C MET A 1 59.73 -104.06 68.24
N ARG A 2 60.21 -105.09 67.54
CA ARG A 2 61.08 -106.22 67.90
C ARG A 2 61.79 -106.62 66.57
N GLU A 3 63.12 -106.76 66.60
CA GLU A 3 63.92 -107.85 66.00
C GLU A 3 63.80 -108.23 64.50
N ASN A 4 64.82 -108.74 63.77
CA ASN A 4 66.25 -109.06 63.98
C ASN A 4 67.03 -108.72 62.68
N LYS A 5 68.27 -108.19 62.64
CA LYS A 5 69.60 -108.57 63.18
C LYS A 5 70.34 -109.73 62.47
N TYR A 6 71.35 -109.36 61.66
CA TYR A 6 72.56 -110.12 61.24
C TYR A 6 72.33 -111.40 60.36
N SER A 7 73.30 -111.95 59.60
CA SER A 7 74.76 -111.74 59.54
C SER A 7 75.42 -112.04 58.17
N LYS A 8 76.69 -111.65 58.07
CA LYS A 8 77.80 -111.94 57.12
C LYS A 8 77.78 -113.36 56.50
N LYS A 9 77.97 -113.59 55.18
CA LYS A 9 79.13 -113.42 54.24
C LYS A 9 80.02 -114.70 54.07
N LEU A 10 80.31 -115.07 52.81
CA LEU A 10 81.25 -116.11 52.28
C LEU A 10 80.82 -117.60 52.42
N ALA A 11 81.13 -118.54 51.50
CA ALA A 11 81.68 -118.49 50.12
C ALA A 11 81.55 -119.87 49.39
N PHE A 12 82.05 -119.97 48.14
CA PHE A 12 82.19 -121.16 47.24
C PHE A 12 80.91 -121.73 46.59
N ALA A 13 80.90 -122.31 45.37
CA ALA A 13 81.77 -122.27 44.17
C ALA A 13 81.07 -123.05 43.00
N VAL A 14 81.77 -123.31 41.87
CA VAL A 14 81.32 -123.96 40.59
C VAL A 14 80.59 -122.99 39.64
N LEU A 15 81.07 -122.55 38.46
CA LEU A 15 82.09 -122.96 37.45
C LEU A 15 81.58 -123.84 36.26
N ALA A 16 81.26 -123.18 35.14
CA ALA A 16 81.46 -123.58 33.73
C ALA A 16 81.11 -122.35 32.85
N ALA A 17 82.05 -121.66 32.17
CA ALA A 17 82.63 -121.97 30.86
C ALA A 17 81.59 -121.98 29.70
N THR A 18 81.77 -121.31 28.55
CA THR A 18 82.98 -121.25 27.70
C THR A 18 82.95 -120.10 26.64
N ALA A 19 84.13 -119.54 26.30
CA ALA A 19 84.57 -118.77 25.08
C ALA A 19 83.74 -117.53 24.57
N ALA A 20 84.30 -116.32 24.34
CA ALA A 20 85.49 -115.87 23.56
C ALA A 20 85.27 -115.99 22.02
N VAL A 21 85.56 -115.04 21.11
CA VAL A 21 86.57 -113.95 20.94
C VAL A 21 85.89 -112.80 20.12
N GLY A 22 86.30 -111.52 20.02
CA GLY A 22 87.40 -110.70 20.57
C GLY A 22 87.87 -109.59 19.57
N VAL A 23 88.73 -108.65 20.02
CA VAL A 23 89.35 -107.51 19.25
C VAL A 23 88.39 -106.43 18.68
N SER A 24 88.40 -105.22 19.26
CA SER A 24 88.93 -104.00 18.62
C SER A 24 88.65 -102.75 19.47
N ALA A 25 89.49 -101.71 19.37
CA ALA A 25 89.34 -100.47 20.11
C ALA A 25 88.45 -99.46 19.40
N VAL A 26 87.32 -99.13 20.01
CA VAL A 26 86.67 -97.82 19.91
C VAL A 26 86.24 -97.46 21.33
N ALA A 27 86.63 -96.29 21.83
CA ALA A 27 86.14 -95.84 23.13
C ALA A 27 84.63 -95.56 22.99
N PRO A 28 83.75 -96.21 23.77
CA PRO A 28 82.38 -95.73 23.88
C PRO A 28 82.47 -94.40 24.60
N VAL A 29 82.35 -93.31 23.84
CA VAL A 29 81.96 -92.03 24.44
C VAL A 29 80.64 -92.34 25.13
N SER A 30 80.62 -92.30 26.47
CA SER A 30 79.39 -92.50 27.21
C SER A 30 78.49 -91.32 26.88
N ALA A 31 77.59 -91.52 25.93
CA ALA A 31 76.37 -90.74 25.86
C ALA A 31 75.70 -90.93 27.21
N ALA A 32 75.80 -89.92 28.07
CA ALA A 32 75.08 -89.90 29.33
C ALA A 32 73.60 -90.13 29.00
N GLU A 33 72.92 -90.97 29.78
CA GLU A 33 71.50 -91.21 29.60
C GLU A 33 70.76 -89.87 29.75
N ILE A 34 70.33 -89.30 28.62
CA ILE A 34 69.45 -88.13 28.64
C ILE A 34 68.11 -88.63 29.15
N GLN A 35 67.76 -88.27 30.39
CA GLN A 35 66.46 -88.57 30.97
C GLN A 35 65.37 -87.73 30.28
N THR A 36 64.92 -88.18 29.10
CA THR A 36 63.83 -87.56 28.34
C THR A 36 62.46 -88.00 28.86
N ALA A 37 62.11 -87.61 30.09
CA ALA A 37 60.76 -87.63 30.65
C ALA A 37 60.74 -86.79 31.95
N GLN A 38 60.03 -85.67 32.11
CA GLN A 38 59.09 -84.95 31.23
C GLN A 38 59.63 -83.51 31.06
N GLY A 39 59.54 -82.93 29.86
CA GLY A 39 60.40 -81.81 29.48
C GLY A 39 60.13 -80.47 30.18
N PHE A 40 60.99 -80.08 31.13
CA PHE A 40 61.53 -78.72 31.34
C PHE A 40 62.74 -78.79 32.29
N ILE A 41 63.77 -77.96 32.08
CA ILE A 41 64.98 -77.95 32.92
C ILE A 41 64.72 -77.17 34.21
N PHE A 42 64.83 -77.82 35.37
CA PHE A 42 64.89 -77.13 36.67
C PHE A 42 66.33 -76.74 37.00
N ALA A 43 66.63 -75.44 36.95
CA ALA A 43 67.85 -74.88 37.53
C ALA A 43 67.54 -74.31 38.92
N ALA A 44 67.65 -75.14 39.96
CA ALA A 44 67.67 -74.66 41.35
C ALA A 44 69.07 -74.06 41.63
N GLY A 45 69.12 -72.81 42.10
CA GLY A 45 70.38 -72.09 42.24
C GLY A 45 71.22 -72.51 43.44
N ASN A 46 72.55 -72.52 43.26
CA ASN A 46 73.48 -71.96 44.24
C ASN A 46 74.76 -71.48 43.53
N ALA A 47 75.37 -70.40 43.99
CA ALA A 47 76.46 -69.73 43.29
C ALA A 47 77.84 -70.22 43.77
N THR A 48 78.55 -71.03 42.94
CA THR A 48 80.02 -71.22 43.09
C THR A 48 80.77 -71.77 41.87
N GLU A 49 80.14 -72.28 40.80
CA GLU A 49 80.85 -72.84 39.63
C GLU A 49 80.68 -72.01 38.35
N SER A 50 81.68 -72.08 37.46
CA SER A 50 81.82 -71.23 36.26
C SER A 50 80.96 -71.73 35.08
N PRO A 51 80.34 -70.85 34.26
CA PRO A 51 79.53 -71.27 33.11
C PRO A 51 80.34 -71.90 31.96
N ASP A 52 79.67 -72.74 31.17
CA ASP A 52 80.17 -73.35 29.93
C ASP A 52 80.51 -72.27 28.87
N THR A 53 81.71 -72.37 28.30
CA THR A 53 82.28 -71.40 27.37
C THR A 53 82.12 -71.76 25.88
N THR A 54 81.21 -72.68 25.51
CA THR A 54 81.04 -73.12 24.10
C THR A 54 79.65 -72.91 23.48
N HIS A 55 78.67 -72.38 24.23
CA HIS A 55 77.26 -72.12 23.85
C HIS A 55 76.42 -73.41 23.63
N ASN A 56 75.13 -73.51 23.99
CA ASN A 56 74.15 -72.51 24.45
C ASN A 56 73.73 -72.73 25.92
N SER A 57 73.98 -71.75 26.79
CA SER A 57 73.44 -71.64 28.17
C SER A 57 72.09 -70.88 28.16
N VAL A 58 71.01 -71.33 28.82
CA VAL A 58 70.73 -71.45 30.28
C VAL A 58 70.40 -70.11 30.95
N SER A 59 69.25 -70.05 31.64
CA SER A 59 68.79 -68.89 32.42
C SER A 59 69.77 -68.48 33.52
N TYR A 60 69.99 -67.18 33.68
CA TYR A 60 70.84 -66.61 34.74
C TYR A 60 69.99 -65.69 35.63
N GLY A 61 69.79 -66.09 36.88
CA GLY A 61 69.08 -65.29 37.89
C GLY A 61 67.55 -65.26 37.77
N THR A 62 66.91 -66.21 37.08
CA THR A 62 65.44 -66.30 37.02
C THR A 62 64.84 -66.76 38.35
N VAL A 63 63.92 -65.99 38.91
CA VAL A 63 63.23 -66.32 40.18
C VAL A 63 61.72 -66.41 39.94
N ALA A 64 61.24 -67.63 39.65
CA ALA A 64 59.82 -67.96 39.79
C ALA A 64 59.58 -68.44 41.22
N SER A 65 59.16 -67.53 42.11
CA SER A 65 58.93 -67.79 43.54
C SER A 65 57.44 -67.83 43.93
N GLY A 66 56.56 -67.55 42.97
CA GLY A 66 55.11 -67.72 43.11
C GLY A 66 54.67 -69.17 43.26
N THR A 67 53.48 -69.38 43.82
CA THR A 67 52.88 -70.73 44.00
C THR A 67 52.24 -71.31 42.75
N ALA A 68 52.19 -70.55 41.64
CA ALA A 68 51.61 -70.96 40.37
C ALA A 68 52.65 -71.46 39.35
N THR A 69 52.24 -72.40 38.48
CA THR A 69 53.06 -72.97 37.41
C THR A 69 53.39 -71.93 36.34
N SER A 70 54.53 -71.26 36.48
CA SER A 70 54.91 -70.09 35.68
C SER A 70 56.18 -70.34 34.86
N ILE A 71 56.34 -69.63 33.74
CA ILE A 71 57.47 -69.81 32.80
C ILE A 71 58.34 -68.54 32.79
N ALA A 72 59.59 -68.63 33.26
CA ALA A 72 60.58 -67.56 33.21
C ALA A 72 61.77 -67.94 32.32
N VAL A 73 62.01 -67.21 31.23
CA VAL A 73 63.02 -67.52 30.22
C VAL A 73 63.90 -66.29 29.93
N GLY A 74 65.21 -66.41 30.19
CA GLY A 74 66.19 -65.36 29.93
C GLY A 74 66.94 -64.91 31.19
N GLN A 75 67.35 -63.64 31.26
CA GLN A 75 68.17 -63.11 32.35
C GLN A 75 67.34 -62.24 33.31
N GLY A 76 67.53 -62.41 34.62
CA GLY A 76 66.98 -61.50 35.63
C GLY A 76 65.44 -61.44 35.76
N ASN A 77 64.68 -62.29 35.06
CA ASN A 77 63.22 -62.27 35.13
C ASN A 77 62.73 -62.80 36.50
N SER A 78 61.78 -62.10 37.11
CA SER A 78 61.14 -62.46 38.38
C SER A 78 59.65 -62.70 38.16
N ILE A 79 59.13 -63.81 38.69
CA ILE A 79 57.69 -64.10 38.75
C ILE A 79 57.31 -64.42 40.19
N THR A 80 56.40 -63.63 40.76
CA THR A 80 55.97 -63.72 42.16
C THR A 80 54.48 -64.04 42.31
N SER A 81 53.73 -64.17 41.19
CA SER A 81 52.28 -64.38 41.18
C SER A 81 51.84 -65.60 42.00
N ALA A 82 50.82 -65.42 42.83
CA ALA A 82 50.36 -66.45 43.74
C ALA A 82 49.48 -67.49 43.04
N THR A 83 48.67 -67.08 42.06
CA THR A 83 47.74 -67.98 41.36
C THR A 83 47.77 -67.79 39.84
N GLY A 84 47.45 -68.85 39.11
CA GLY A 84 47.41 -68.82 37.64
C GLY A 84 48.79 -68.75 36.95
N SER A 85 48.92 -69.47 35.84
CA SER A 85 50.19 -69.58 35.11
C SER A 85 50.57 -68.25 34.45
N SER A 86 51.64 -67.61 34.94
CA SER A 86 52.19 -66.36 34.40
C SER A 86 53.48 -66.63 33.60
N SER A 87 53.86 -65.71 32.71
CA SER A 87 55.05 -65.89 31.87
C SER A 87 55.93 -64.63 31.78
N ALA A 88 57.25 -64.81 31.79
CA ALA A 88 58.23 -63.75 31.59
C ALA A 88 59.33 -64.21 30.62
N TYR A 89 59.46 -63.51 29.49
CA TYR A 89 60.42 -63.84 28.42
C TYR A 89 61.31 -62.64 28.09
N GLY A 90 62.63 -62.83 28.15
CA GLY A 90 63.62 -61.80 27.81
C GLY A 90 64.48 -61.41 29.00
N ASN A 91 64.58 -60.12 29.28
CA ASN A 91 65.52 -59.55 30.25
C ASN A 91 64.78 -58.76 31.36
N GLN A 92 65.16 -58.94 32.62
CA GLN A 92 64.73 -58.13 33.77
C GLN A 92 63.21 -57.89 33.93
N ASN A 93 62.35 -58.76 33.38
CA ASN A 93 60.91 -58.59 33.50
C ASN A 93 60.43 -59.03 34.89
N THR A 94 59.56 -58.25 35.52
CA THR A 94 58.95 -58.53 36.82
C THR A 94 57.45 -58.78 36.63
N VAL A 95 56.97 -59.96 37.01
CA VAL A 95 55.56 -60.35 36.87
C VAL A 95 55.00 -60.78 38.22
N ASN A 96 54.16 -59.93 38.81
CA ASN A 96 53.45 -60.21 40.05
C ASN A 96 51.95 -60.52 39.79
N GLY A 97 51.42 -60.14 38.63
CA GLY A 97 50.04 -60.40 38.26
C GLY A 97 49.73 -61.88 38.00
N ASP A 98 48.59 -62.34 38.52
CA ASP A 98 48.05 -63.68 38.29
C ASP A 98 47.62 -63.85 36.82
N GLN A 99 48.06 -64.92 36.16
CA GLN A 99 47.88 -65.17 34.71
C GLN A 99 48.42 -64.05 33.77
N ALA A 100 49.38 -63.26 34.25
CA ALA A 100 49.95 -62.13 33.52
C ALA A 100 51.20 -62.52 32.71
N ASN A 101 51.52 -61.73 31.68
CA ASN A 101 52.63 -62.05 30.77
C ASN A 101 53.48 -60.83 30.42
N ALA A 102 54.81 -61.00 30.42
CA ALA A 102 55.79 -59.99 30.03
C ALA A 102 56.76 -60.53 28.98
N PHE A 103 57.00 -59.76 27.91
CA PHE A 103 57.90 -60.12 26.82
C PHE A 103 58.80 -58.93 26.44
N GLY A 104 60.11 -59.06 26.58
CA GLY A 104 61.10 -58.06 26.19
C GLY A 104 62.06 -57.70 27.32
N ASP A 105 62.34 -56.41 27.56
CA ASP A 105 63.27 -55.94 28.60
C ASP A 105 62.55 -55.10 29.67
N GLY A 106 62.90 -55.27 30.95
CA GLY A 106 62.53 -54.37 32.05
C GLY A 106 61.03 -54.17 32.32
N ASN A 107 60.13 -54.97 31.72
CA ASN A 107 58.69 -54.78 31.89
C ASN A 107 58.24 -55.19 33.31
N THR A 108 57.39 -54.38 33.93
CA THR A 108 56.76 -54.66 35.22
C THR A 108 55.27 -54.90 35.01
N VAL A 109 54.76 -56.05 35.45
CA VAL A 109 53.36 -56.46 35.24
C VAL A 109 52.76 -56.95 36.55
N GLU A 110 51.97 -56.09 37.19
CA GLU A 110 51.32 -56.35 38.48
C GLU A 110 49.83 -56.71 38.33
N GLY A 111 49.18 -56.27 37.25
CA GLY A 111 47.76 -56.54 37.01
C GLY A 111 47.48 -58.00 36.64
N SER A 112 46.44 -58.62 37.23
CA SER A 112 45.99 -59.95 36.80
C SER A 112 45.53 -59.93 35.34
N TYR A 113 45.81 -61.00 34.59
CA TYR A 113 45.54 -61.13 33.15
C TYR A 113 46.22 -60.08 32.25
N ALA A 114 47.12 -59.27 32.80
CA ALA A 114 47.75 -58.19 32.05
C ALA A 114 48.89 -58.67 31.14
N GLN A 115 49.21 -57.86 30.13
CA GLN A 115 50.18 -58.18 29.09
C GLN A 115 51.12 -56.99 28.83
N ALA A 116 52.42 -57.24 28.84
CA ALA A 116 53.44 -56.28 28.42
C ALA A 116 54.32 -56.85 27.32
N PHE A 117 54.55 -56.05 26.28
CA PHE A 117 55.44 -56.37 25.16
C PHE A 117 56.35 -55.18 24.85
N GLY A 118 57.67 -55.37 24.86
CA GLY A 118 58.67 -54.35 24.52
C GLY A 118 59.60 -54.03 25.68
N ASP A 119 59.85 -52.76 25.94
CA ASP A 119 60.86 -52.29 26.89
C ASP A 119 60.25 -51.37 27.97
N SER A 120 60.53 -51.67 29.23
CA SER A 120 60.27 -50.81 30.40
C SER A 120 58.79 -50.41 30.59
N ASN A 121 57.84 -51.22 30.12
CA ASN A 121 56.41 -50.95 30.32
C ASN A 121 55.97 -51.31 31.75
N VAL A 122 55.06 -50.53 32.34
CA VAL A 122 54.55 -50.70 33.71
C VAL A 122 53.04 -50.91 33.66
N ILE A 123 52.60 -52.16 33.89
CA ILE A 123 51.24 -52.62 33.64
C ILE A 123 50.62 -53.15 34.93
N ASN A 124 49.95 -52.25 35.65
CA ASN A 124 49.34 -52.52 36.96
C ASN A 124 47.83 -52.77 36.86
N GLY A 125 47.22 -52.46 35.72
CA GLY A 125 45.79 -52.66 35.48
C GLY A 125 45.39 -54.11 35.23
N THR A 126 44.30 -54.57 35.85
CA THR A 126 43.68 -55.87 35.53
C THR A 126 43.28 -55.94 34.04
N HIS A 127 43.58 -57.01 33.30
CA HIS A 127 43.36 -57.17 31.85
C HIS A 127 44.01 -56.08 30.96
N ALA A 128 44.99 -55.32 31.46
CA ALA A 128 45.62 -54.25 30.69
C ALA A 128 46.63 -54.76 29.65
N ILE A 129 46.84 -54.00 28.58
CA ILE A 129 47.84 -54.30 27.54
C ILE A 129 48.76 -53.11 27.31
N GLY A 130 50.07 -53.31 27.50
CA GLY A 130 51.13 -52.39 27.12
C GLY A 130 51.97 -52.91 25.97
N TYR A 131 52.18 -52.11 24.93
CA TYR A 131 53.03 -52.46 23.79
C TYR A 131 53.97 -51.32 23.41
N GLY A 132 55.29 -51.56 23.44
CA GLY A 132 56.33 -50.64 22.99
C GLY A 132 57.29 -50.25 24.10
N TYR A 133 57.54 -48.95 24.29
CA TYR A 133 58.55 -48.41 25.20
C TYR A 133 57.90 -47.58 26.32
N LYS A 134 58.22 -47.85 27.60
CA LYS A 134 57.82 -47.03 28.76
C LYS A 134 56.32 -46.71 28.86
N ASN A 135 55.44 -47.56 28.34
CA ASN A 135 54.01 -47.33 28.48
C ASN A 135 53.56 -47.68 29.90
N THR A 136 52.74 -46.83 30.50
CA THR A 136 52.10 -47.07 31.80
C THR A 136 50.63 -47.38 31.59
N VAL A 137 50.16 -48.53 32.08
CA VAL A 137 48.73 -48.86 32.09
C VAL A 137 48.30 -49.27 33.50
N GLY A 138 47.37 -48.52 34.07
CA GLY A 138 47.03 -48.63 35.48
C GLY A 138 45.53 -48.50 35.74
N GLU A 139 45.17 -48.84 36.98
CA GLU A 139 43.86 -48.50 37.53
C GLU A 139 43.90 -47.03 37.98
N SER A 140 42.80 -46.31 37.84
CA SER A 140 42.70 -44.95 38.40
C SER A 140 42.13 -45.03 39.80
N THR A 141 42.60 -44.18 40.71
CA THR A 141 42.11 -44.05 42.09
C THR A 141 40.80 -43.25 42.20
N SER A 142 40.43 -42.56 41.12
CA SER A 142 39.23 -41.73 41.04
C SER A 142 38.76 -41.57 39.61
N ASN A 143 37.50 -41.18 39.42
CA ASN A 143 36.90 -40.97 38.10
C ASN A 143 35.83 -39.88 38.19
N PHE A 144 35.53 -39.16 37.11
CA PHE A 144 34.47 -38.16 37.11
C PHE A 144 33.14 -38.76 36.63
N ARG A 145 32.03 -38.41 37.30
CA ARG A 145 30.69 -38.60 36.70
C ARG A 145 30.32 -37.42 35.80
N ASP A 146 29.24 -37.58 35.04
CA ASP A 146 28.56 -36.47 34.38
C ASP A 146 28.12 -35.42 35.42
N ARG A 147 28.14 -34.14 35.04
CA ARG A 147 27.61 -33.04 35.88
C ARG A 147 26.09 -33.04 35.80
N ASP A 148 25.41 -32.89 36.93
CA ASP A 148 23.94 -32.80 36.99
C ASP A 148 23.44 -31.43 36.49
N TYR A 149 24.29 -30.41 36.58
CA TYR A 149 24.11 -29.05 36.06
C TYR A 149 25.47 -28.45 35.69
N ASP A 150 25.48 -27.53 34.72
CA ASP A 150 26.71 -27.10 34.03
C ASP A 150 27.79 -26.52 34.95
N ASN A 151 27.38 -25.79 36.00
CA ASN A 151 28.26 -25.13 36.96
C ASN A 151 28.54 -25.97 38.23
N GLU A 152 28.31 -27.28 38.20
CA GLU A 152 28.66 -28.17 39.31
C GLU A 152 30.20 -28.24 39.47
N PRO A 153 30.77 -28.08 40.68
CA PRO A 153 32.21 -28.13 40.89
C PRO A 153 32.77 -29.56 40.77
N ASP A 154 34.00 -29.69 40.29
CA ASP A 154 34.70 -30.98 40.10
C ASP A 154 34.79 -31.84 41.36
N SER A 155 34.88 -31.22 42.54
CA SER A 155 34.88 -31.94 43.82
C SER A 155 33.57 -32.69 44.10
N ALA A 156 32.46 -32.31 43.44
CA ALA A 156 31.18 -32.99 43.55
C ALA A 156 31.00 -34.10 42.50
N THR A 157 31.73 -34.04 41.39
CA THR A 157 31.70 -35.07 40.33
C THR A 157 32.78 -36.14 40.47
N LEU A 158 33.83 -35.89 41.27
CA LEU A 158 34.87 -36.87 41.56
C LEU A 158 34.33 -38.05 42.38
N ARG A 159 34.56 -39.28 41.90
CA ARG A 159 34.22 -40.53 42.56
C ARG A 159 35.50 -41.34 42.85
N PRO A 160 35.94 -41.44 44.11
CA PRO A 160 37.00 -42.36 44.52
C PRO A 160 36.59 -43.83 44.27
N GLY A 161 37.56 -44.68 43.95
CA GLY A 161 37.35 -46.13 43.83
C GLY A 161 38.39 -46.80 42.94
N ASP A 162 38.44 -48.13 42.98
CA ASP A 162 39.39 -48.94 42.22
C ASP A 162 38.79 -49.31 40.84
N TRP A 163 39.15 -48.53 39.81
CA TRP A 163 38.61 -48.70 38.46
C TRP A 163 39.43 -49.74 37.68
N LYS A 164 39.05 -51.01 37.85
CA LYS A 164 39.69 -52.18 37.22
C LYS A 164 39.82 -52.03 35.70
N SER A 165 40.98 -52.38 35.16
CA SER A 165 41.46 -51.75 33.93
C SER A 165 40.82 -52.20 32.59
N ASN A 166 41.32 -53.23 31.91
CA ASN A 166 41.07 -53.47 30.47
C ASN A 166 41.60 -52.33 29.55
N SER A 167 42.46 -51.46 30.06
CA SER A 167 43.01 -50.33 29.31
C SER A 167 44.20 -50.76 28.44
N VAL A 168 44.49 -49.97 27.41
CA VAL A 168 45.49 -50.30 26.38
C VAL A 168 46.40 -49.10 26.13
N ALA A 169 47.72 -49.30 26.18
CA ALA A 169 48.71 -48.32 25.76
C ALA A 169 49.67 -48.88 24.70
N ILE A 170 49.81 -48.18 23.56
CA ILE A 170 50.61 -48.64 22.41
C ILE A 170 51.51 -47.51 21.90
N GLY A 171 52.83 -47.73 21.92
CA GLY A 171 53.85 -46.83 21.38
C GLY A 171 54.93 -46.51 22.39
N SER A 172 55.21 -45.23 22.62
CA SER A 172 56.30 -44.75 23.48
C SER A 172 55.80 -43.79 24.57
N GLU A 173 56.09 -44.04 25.84
CA GLU A 173 55.82 -43.13 26.97
C GLU A 173 54.33 -42.77 27.14
N ASN A 174 53.41 -43.62 26.67
CA ASN A 174 51.97 -43.37 26.80
C ASN A 174 51.46 -43.79 28.18
N THR A 175 50.38 -43.15 28.65
CA THR A 175 49.74 -43.41 29.94
C THR A 175 48.25 -43.66 29.73
N ALA A 176 47.75 -44.84 30.11
CA ALA A 176 46.32 -45.19 30.09
C ALA A 176 45.86 -45.61 31.49
N LEU A 177 44.99 -44.81 32.13
CA LEU A 177 44.58 -44.98 33.52
C LEU A 177 43.06 -45.12 33.64
N GLY A 178 42.62 -45.97 34.56
CA GLY A 178 41.21 -46.26 34.81
C GLY A 178 40.72 -47.47 34.01
N SER A 179 39.40 -47.58 33.89
CA SER A 179 38.74 -48.66 33.15
C SER A 179 38.62 -48.33 31.67
N SER A 180 38.99 -49.25 30.78
CA SER A 180 38.76 -49.17 29.34
C SER A 180 39.34 -47.92 28.64
N ALA A 181 40.44 -47.36 29.17
CA ALA A 181 41.14 -46.22 28.58
C ALA A 181 42.09 -46.66 27.44
N LEU A 182 42.28 -45.80 26.44
CA LEU A 182 43.13 -46.08 25.27
C LEU A 182 44.14 -44.95 25.04
N ALA A 183 45.44 -45.26 25.08
CA ALA A 183 46.51 -44.31 24.79
C ALA A 183 47.42 -44.82 23.66
N VAL A 184 47.51 -44.11 22.53
CA VAL A 184 48.28 -44.56 21.35
C VAL A 184 49.14 -43.43 20.79
N GLY A 185 50.45 -43.65 20.68
CA GLY A 185 51.37 -42.70 20.05
C GLY A 185 52.68 -42.53 20.81
N ASN A 186 53.07 -41.28 21.02
CA ASN A 186 54.22 -40.91 21.84
C ASN A 186 53.80 -39.88 22.89
N GLY A 187 53.92 -40.21 24.18
CA GLY A 187 53.49 -39.33 25.27
C GLY A 187 51.98 -39.08 25.36
N ALA A 188 51.14 -39.95 24.76
CA ALA A 188 49.68 -39.82 24.82
C ALA A 188 49.16 -40.18 26.22
N GLN A 189 48.21 -39.40 26.76
CA GLN A 189 47.73 -39.51 28.13
C GLN A 189 46.20 -39.64 28.15
N ALA A 190 45.68 -40.85 28.40
CA ALA A 190 44.28 -41.09 28.72
C ALA A 190 44.19 -41.32 30.24
N LYS A 191 43.86 -40.26 31.00
CA LYS A 191 44.04 -40.22 32.46
C LYS A 191 42.88 -40.81 33.27
N MET A 192 41.74 -41.08 32.63
CA MET A 192 40.51 -41.49 33.29
C MET A 192 39.77 -42.57 32.49
N SER A 193 38.80 -43.23 33.13
CA SER A 193 38.06 -44.32 32.51
C SER A 193 37.35 -43.89 31.21
N GLU A 194 37.38 -44.78 30.22
CA GLU A 194 36.79 -44.59 28.89
C GLU A 194 37.33 -43.33 28.16
N ALA A 195 38.50 -42.81 28.58
CA ALA A 195 39.20 -41.75 27.87
C ALA A 195 40.04 -42.32 26.71
N ILE A 196 40.13 -41.57 25.61
CA ILE A 196 40.85 -41.95 24.40
C ILE A 196 41.86 -40.86 24.05
N ALA A 197 43.15 -41.18 24.04
CA ALA A 197 44.23 -40.29 23.65
C ALA A 197 45.05 -40.90 22.51
N ILE A 198 44.98 -40.33 21.29
CA ILE A 198 45.66 -40.87 20.10
C ILE A 198 46.45 -39.76 19.42
N GLY A 199 47.79 -39.85 19.44
CA GLY A 199 48.69 -38.90 18.80
C GLY A 199 49.91 -38.55 19.67
N HIS A 200 50.86 -37.81 19.10
CA HIS A 200 52.00 -37.31 19.87
C HIS A 200 51.53 -36.26 20.89
N ALA A 201 51.73 -36.54 22.18
CA ALA A 201 51.31 -35.71 23.31
C ALA A 201 49.80 -35.33 23.29
N ALA A 202 48.93 -36.24 22.83
CA ALA A 202 47.49 -36.10 22.97
C ALA A 202 47.09 -36.31 24.44
N ASP A 203 46.19 -35.48 24.98
CA ASP A 203 45.81 -35.49 26.39
C ASP A 203 44.29 -35.52 26.57
N ALA A 204 43.78 -36.60 27.15
CA ALA A 204 42.39 -36.85 27.46
C ALA A 204 42.26 -36.99 28.99
N GLU A 205 41.96 -35.88 29.66
CA GLU A 205 42.20 -35.72 31.10
C GLU A 205 41.05 -36.25 31.97
N ARG A 206 39.84 -36.33 31.43
CA ARG A 206 38.62 -36.67 32.19
C ARG A 206 37.80 -37.79 31.55
N THR A 207 36.83 -38.29 32.29
CA THR A 207 36.00 -39.44 31.91
C THR A 207 35.26 -39.18 30.61
N TRP A 208 35.26 -40.18 29.72
CA TRP A 208 34.69 -40.08 28.36
C TRP A 208 35.31 -38.98 27.47
N SER A 209 36.46 -38.40 27.84
CA SER A 209 37.15 -37.43 26.98
C SER A 209 37.87 -38.12 25.83
N THR A 210 37.93 -37.46 24.67
CA THR A 210 38.57 -38.00 23.46
C THR A 210 39.49 -36.96 22.84
N ALA A 211 40.80 -37.20 22.86
CA ALA A 211 41.83 -36.39 22.24
C ALA A 211 42.50 -37.16 21.09
N ILE A 212 42.30 -36.74 19.84
CA ILE A 212 42.85 -37.39 18.65
C ILE A 212 43.60 -36.36 17.80
N GLY A 213 44.92 -36.43 17.80
CA GLY A 213 45.80 -35.53 17.08
C GLY A 213 47.03 -35.12 17.90
N THR A 214 48.08 -34.64 17.21
CA THR A 214 49.28 -34.15 17.89
C THR A 214 48.94 -32.95 18.77
N ARG A 215 49.15 -33.08 20.08
CA ARG A 215 48.82 -32.08 21.11
C ARG A 215 47.33 -31.69 21.14
N ALA A 216 46.43 -32.59 20.74
CA ALA A 216 45.02 -32.46 21.05
C ALA A 216 44.81 -32.54 22.57
N ASN A 217 44.01 -31.65 23.15
CA ASN A 217 43.69 -31.61 24.57
C ASN A 217 42.17 -31.62 24.78
N ALA A 218 41.67 -32.70 25.35
CA ALA A 218 40.27 -32.87 25.76
C ALA A 218 40.25 -32.92 27.29
N SER A 219 40.21 -31.74 27.91
CA SER A 219 40.38 -31.65 29.36
C SER A 219 39.10 -31.97 30.13
N GLU A 220 37.91 -31.69 29.59
CA GLU A 220 36.64 -31.80 30.32
C GLU A 220 35.88 -33.12 30.16
N VAL A 221 34.92 -33.39 31.05
CA VAL A 221 34.06 -34.59 30.98
C VAL A 221 33.26 -34.59 29.66
N ARG A 222 33.32 -35.70 28.92
CA ARG A 222 32.76 -35.85 27.55
C ARG A 222 33.23 -34.79 26.54
N SER A 223 34.40 -34.18 26.76
CA SER A 223 35.00 -33.28 25.77
C SER A 223 35.64 -34.07 24.62
N GLN A 224 35.58 -33.55 23.39
CA GLN A 224 36.15 -34.18 22.20
C GLN A 224 37.04 -33.19 21.44
N ALA A 225 38.35 -33.42 21.44
CA ALA A 225 39.34 -32.65 20.71
C ALA A 225 39.93 -33.50 19.56
N ILE A 226 39.66 -33.13 18.32
CA ILE A 226 40.12 -33.87 17.13
C ILE A 226 40.85 -32.92 16.17
N GLY A 227 42.17 -33.00 16.14
CA GLY A 227 43.04 -32.16 15.31
C GLY A 227 44.39 -31.87 15.95
N TYR A 228 45.32 -31.34 15.17
CA TYR A 228 46.57 -30.77 15.69
C TYR A 228 46.24 -29.58 16.60
N GLU A 229 46.71 -29.57 17.85
CA GLU A 229 46.40 -28.52 18.85
C GLU A 229 44.90 -28.25 19.08
N ALA A 230 43.99 -29.19 18.75
CA ALA A 230 42.58 -29.03 19.06
C ALA A 230 42.38 -28.99 20.59
N GLN A 231 41.59 -28.05 21.09
CA GLN A 231 41.35 -27.85 22.52
C GLN A 231 39.84 -27.88 22.84
N ALA A 232 39.39 -28.94 23.51
CA ALA A 232 38.04 -29.09 24.02
C ALA A 232 38.09 -28.97 25.55
N ALA A 233 37.92 -27.75 26.04
CA ALA A 233 38.09 -27.38 27.46
C ALA A 233 36.78 -27.02 28.17
N GLY A 234 35.64 -27.12 27.48
CA GLY A 234 34.32 -27.02 28.10
C GLY A 234 33.67 -28.39 28.38
N TYR A 235 32.84 -28.47 29.41
CA TYR A 235 32.00 -29.66 29.67
C TYR A 235 31.17 -30.01 28.42
N LYS A 236 31.22 -31.27 27.95
CA LYS A 236 30.53 -31.72 26.72
C LYS A 236 30.86 -30.89 25.47
N SER A 237 32.04 -30.28 25.41
CA SER A 237 32.50 -29.48 24.26
C SER A 237 33.12 -30.33 23.15
N ASN A 238 32.99 -29.88 21.90
CA ASN A 238 33.56 -30.55 20.73
C ASN A 238 34.43 -29.55 19.93
N ALA A 239 35.75 -29.77 19.89
CA ALA A 239 36.71 -29.03 19.07
C ALA A 239 37.25 -29.93 17.95
N ILE A 240 36.88 -29.66 16.69
CA ILE A 240 37.26 -30.49 15.55
C ILE A 240 37.92 -29.61 14.47
N GLY A 241 39.22 -29.75 14.30
CA GLY A 241 40.04 -28.95 13.40
C GLY A 241 41.39 -28.58 14.00
N SER A 242 42.35 -28.17 13.16
CA SER A 242 43.64 -27.68 13.65
C SER A 242 43.44 -26.43 14.50
N SER A 243 43.97 -26.42 15.73
CA SER A 243 43.90 -25.30 16.67
C SER A 243 42.48 -24.81 16.98
N ALA A 244 41.46 -25.65 16.77
CA ALA A 244 40.07 -25.39 17.13
C ALA A 244 39.90 -25.33 18.65
N GLN A 245 39.11 -24.40 19.17
CA GLN A 245 38.94 -24.12 20.61
C GLN A 245 37.46 -24.13 21.00
N ALA A 246 37.04 -25.17 21.70
CA ALA A 246 35.71 -25.30 22.29
C ALA A 246 35.85 -25.17 23.82
N THR A 247 35.65 -23.95 24.34
CA THR A 247 36.00 -23.57 25.73
C THR A 247 34.78 -23.31 26.62
N GLY A 248 33.61 -23.01 26.05
CA GLY A 248 32.34 -22.94 26.79
C GLY A 248 31.70 -24.33 26.97
N ALA A 249 30.81 -24.48 27.94
CA ALA A 249 30.04 -25.72 28.14
C ALA A 249 29.10 -25.99 26.95
N HIS A 250 28.94 -27.25 26.54
CA HIS A 250 28.11 -27.72 25.40
C HIS A 250 28.42 -27.04 24.06
N THR A 251 29.65 -26.58 23.87
CA THR A 251 30.07 -25.87 22.65
C THR A 251 30.45 -26.79 21.50
N ASN A 252 30.32 -26.30 20.27
CA ASN A 252 30.88 -26.94 19.08
C ASN A 252 31.76 -25.94 18.34
N ALA A 253 33.06 -26.22 18.18
CA ALA A 253 34.01 -25.48 17.37
C ALA A 253 34.56 -26.39 16.27
N ILE A 254 34.01 -26.28 15.05
CA ILE A 254 34.30 -27.19 13.93
C ILE A 254 34.86 -26.39 12.76
N GLY A 255 36.16 -26.55 12.51
CA GLY A 255 36.94 -25.81 11.53
C GLY A 255 38.34 -25.48 12.03
N SER A 256 39.29 -25.25 11.12
CA SER A 256 40.63 -24.80 11.51
C SER A 256 40.55 -23.45 12.24
N SER A 257 41.13 -23.35 13.44
CA SER A 257 41.06 -22.15 14.28
C SER A 257 39.64 -21.65 14.60
N ALA A 258 38.62 -22.52 14.54
CA ALA A 258 37.27 -22.20 15.00
C ALA A 258 37.26 -22.00 16.52
N ILE A 259 36.50 -21.03 17.03
CA ILE A 259 36.43 -20.69 18.46
C ILE A 259 34.97 -20.64 18.90
N ALA A 260 34.57 -21.55 19.80
CA ALA A 260 33.30 -21.50 20.51
C ALA A 260 33.59 -21.34 22.01
N SER A 261 33.39 -20.13 22.54
CA SER A 261 33.78 -19.77 23.92
C SER A 261 32.66 -19.31 24.83
N GLY A 262 31.48 -19.00 24.29
CA GLY A 262 30.29 -18.82 25.11
C GLY A 262 29.60 -20.16 25.36
N ASP A 263 28.90 -20.32 26.48
CA ASP A 263 28.18 -21.58 26.75
C ASP A 263 27.10 -21.82 25.69
N HIS A 264 26.94 -23.08 25.29
CA HIS A 264 26.08 -23.54 24.20
C HIS A 264 26.38 -22.89 22.83
N ALA A 265 27.54 -22.24 22.66
CA ALA A 265 27.90 -21.58 21.40
C ALA A 265 28.31 -22.57 20.30
N GLN A 266 28.08 -22.17 19.05
CA GLN A 266 28.27 -22.98 17.85
C GLN A 266 29.09 -22.23 16.81
N ALA A 267 30.32 -22.67 16.55
CA ALA A 267 31.22 -22.12 15.53
C ALA A 267 31.51 -23.19 14.47
N TYR A 268 31.07 -22.95 13.23
CA TYR A 268 31.22 -23.85 12.09
C TYR A 268 31.85 -23.11 10.91
N GLY A 269 33.13 -23.39 10.64
CA GLY A 269 33.93 -22.73 9.60
C GLY A 269 35.36 -22.49 10.06
N ALA A 270 36.30 -22.31 9.12
CA ALA A 270 37.65 -21.90 9.47
C ALA A 270 37.61 -20.49 10.07
N GLY A 271 38.31 -20.24 11.19
CA GLY A 271 38.31 -18.95 11.87
C GLY A 271 36.95 -18.49 12.46
N ALA A 272 35.88 -19.30 12.38
CA ALA A 272 34.55 -18.95 12.88
C ALA A 272 34.58 -18.71 14.40
N GLN A 273 33.91 -17.68 14.89
CA GLN A 273 33.94 -17.25 16.29
C GLN A 273 32.55 -17.08 16.88
N ALA A 274 32.15 -17.98 17.77
CA ALA A 274 30.93 -17.91 18.55
C ALA A 274 31.29 -17.68 20.02
N ARG A 275 31.35 -16.40 20.44
CA ARG A 275 31.94 -15.99 21.72
C ARG A 275 30.94 -15.62 22.81
N GLY A 276 29.72 -15.23 22.43
CA GLY A 276 28.64 -14.95 23.38
C GLY A 276 27.85 -16.19 23.80
N LEU A 277 27.12 -16.09 24.91
CA LEU A 277 26.21 -17.14 25.38
C LEU A 277 25.20 -17.50 24.28
N ARG A 278 25.10 -18.79 23.93
CA ARG A 278 24.21 -19.30 22.85
C ARG A 278 24.44 -18.62 21.49
N ALA A 279 25.63 -18.07 21.25
CA ALA A 279 25.98 -17.46 19.97
C ALA A 279 26.21 -18.52 18.88
N ASN A 280 25.91 -18.18 17.62
CA ASN A 280 26.02 -19.11 16.49
C ASN A 280 26.74 -18.43 15.31
N ALA A 281 27.87 -18.97 14.89
CA ALA A 281 28.70 -18.50 13.78
C ALA A 281 28.85 -19.60 12.73
N PHE A 282 28.32 -19.38 11.53
CA PHE A 282 28.33 -20.34 10.42
C PHE A 282 28.95 -19.69 9.17
N GLY A 283 30.18 -20.08 8.80
CA GLY A 283 30.94 -19.51 7.67
C GLY A 283 32.41 -19.32 8.03
N SER A 284 33.29 -19.19 7.03
CA SER A 284 34.68 -18.79 7.32
C SER A 284 34.67 -17.40 7.94
N ASP A 285 35.40 -17.24 9.04
CA ASP A 285 35.58 -15.95 9.72
C ASP A 285 34.24 -15.26 10.06
N ALA A 286 33.18 -16.04 10.30
CA ALA A 286 31.91 -15.54 10.84
C ALA A 286 32.07 -15.23 12.34
N HIS A 287 31.61 -14.08 12.80
CA HIS A 287 31.83 -13.56 14.17
C HIS A 287 30.51 -13.26 14.88
N ALA A 288 30.00 -14.22 15.66
CA ALA A 288 28.89 -14.03 16.58
C ALA A 288 29.44 -13.80 18.01
N THR A 289 29.66 -12.54 18.37
CA THR A 289 30.46 -12.18 19.56
C THR A 289 29.64 -11.82 20.79
N ALA A 290 28.36 -11.50 20.62
CA ALA A 290 27.44 -11.16 21.72
C ALA A 290 26.44 -12.28 22.01
N ASP A 291 25.80 -12.20 23.19
CA ASP A 291 24.85 -13.20 23.65
C ASP A 291 23.64 -13.31 22.71
N HIS A 292 23.24 -14.55 22.40
CA HIS A 292 22.17 -14.90 21.47
C HIS A 292 22.36 -14.32 20.05
N ALA A 293 23.58 -13.90 19.69
CA ALA A 293 23.88 -13.40 18.35
C ALA A 293 24.02 -14.54 17.33
N MET A 294 23.68 -14.26 16.07
CA MET A 294 23.78 -15.22 14.97
C MET A 294 24.45 -14.57 13.76
N ALA A 295 25.59 -15.13 13.33
CA ALA A 295 26.34 -14.70 12.15
C ALA A 295 26.37 -15.86 11.14
N ILE A 296 25.76 -15.69 9.97
CA ILE A 296 25.70 -16.70 8.90
C ILE A 296 26.25 -16.11 7.61
N GLY A 297 27.35 -16.66 7.12
CA GLY A 297 28.05 -16.22 5.92
C GLY A 297 29.51 -15.88 6.19
N ASP A 298 30.32 -15.97 5.14
CA ASP A 298 31.73 -15.61 5.18
C ASP A 298 31.92 -14.14 5.61
N HIS A 299 32.81 -13.89 6.58
CA HIS A 299 33.03 -12.58 7.21
C HIS A 299 31.75 -11.90 7.77
N SER A 300 30.68 -12.64 8.08
CA SER A 300 29.49 -12.08 8.74
C SER A 300 29.77 -11.71 10.20
N VAL A 301 29.21 -10.62 10.70
CA VAL A 301 29.52 -10.05 12.02
C VAL A 301 28.24 -9.71 12.78
N ALA A 302 27.96 -10.46 13.85
CA ALA A 302 26.88 -10.20 14.78
C ALA A 302 27.46 -9.83 16.17
N THR A 303 27.60 -8.52 16.41
CA THR A 303 28.20 -7.94 17.63
C THR A 303 27.18 -7.41 18.64
N ASP A 304 25.91 -7.35 18.23
CA ASP A 304 24.81 -6.95 19.10
C ASP A 304 24.12 -8.16 19.74
N ALA A 305 23.84 -8.11 21.05
CA ALA A 305 23.06 -9.15 21.72
C ALA A 305 21.67 -9.31 21.07
N ASN A 306 21.23 -10.56 20.86
CA ASN A 306 20.04 -10.96 20.10
C ASN A 306 20.01 -10.52 18.62
N SER A 307 21.15 -10.14 18.02
CA SER A 307 21.19 -9.71 16.62
C SER A 307 21.49 -10.85 15.65
N VAL A 308 21.07 -10.65 14.39
CA VAL A 308 21.23 -11.62 13.31
C VAL A 308 21.89 -10.92 12.12
N ALA A 309 23.02 -11.45 11.66
CA ALA A 309 23.73 -11.02 10.45
C ALA A 309 23.76 -12.20 9.47
N ILE A 310 23.15 -12.04 8.29
CA ILE A 310 23.07 -13.09 7.25
C ILE A 310 23.59 -12.56 5.91
N GLY A 311 24.57 -13.26 5.35
CA GLY A 311 25.23 -12.95 4.08
C GLY A 311 26.72 -12.62 4.21
N PHE A 312 27.44 -12.74 3.10
CA PHE A 312 28.85 -12.33 2.99
C PHE A 312 29.04 -10.88 3.46
N GLN A 313 29.98 -10.66 4.38
CA GLN A 313 30.27 -9.35 4.99
C GLN A 313 29.04 -8.63 5.61
N SER A 314 27.97 -9.37 5.92
CA SER A 314 26.83 -8.79 6.62
C SER A 314 27.23 -8.40 8.05
N GLN A 315 26.84 -7.20 8.48
CA GLN A 315 27.11 -6.72 9.83
C GLN A 315 25.80 -6.30 10.49
N SER A 316 25.53 -6.80 11.70
CA SER A 316 24.41 -6.30 12.49
C SER A 316 24.73 -4.93 13.09
N ALA A 317 23.69 -4.13 13.26
CA ALA A 317 23.78 -2.79 13.84
C ALA A 317 22.50 -2.48 14.63
N PRO A 318 22.55 -1.60 15.65
CA PRO A 318 21.38 -1.26 16.43
C PRO A 318 20.39 -0.42 15.61
N ALA A 319 19.09 -0.77 15.72
CA ALA A 319 18.02 -0.02 15.08
C ALA A 319 17.83 1.36 15.71
N THR A 320 17.63 2.39 14.89
CA THR A 320 17.13 3.69 15.33
C THR A 320 15.60 3.69 15.32
N ALA A 321 14.96 4.01 16.44
CA ALA A 321 13.50 4.14 16.50
C ALA A 321 13.04 5.42 15.78
N VAL A 322 12.08 5.29 14.85
CA VAL A 322 11.55 6.42 14.07
C VAL A 322 10.08 6.66 14.44
N ASN A 323 9.85 7.71 15.24
CA ASN A 323 8.52 8.01 15.80
C ASN A 323 7.76 9.09 14.99
N ASN A 324 8.47 9.83 14.14
CA ASN A 324 7.94 10.83 13.23
C ASN A 324 8.89 11.00 12.04
N ALA A 325 8.37 11.56 10.94
CA ALA A 325 9.15 11.96 9.76
C ALA A 325 8.67 13.34 9.30
N SER A 326 9.57 14.30 9.15
CA SER A 326 9.22 15.68 8.77
C SER A 326 9.71 16.02 7.37
N ILE A 327 8.79 16.42 6.49
CA ILE A 327 9.11 17.02 5.19
C ILE A 327 9.02 18.53 5.33
N THR A 328 10.13 19.23 5.12
CA THR A 328 10.13 20.69 5.01
C THR A 328 10.08 21.08 3.54
N THR A 329 9.04 21.82 3.15
CA THR A 329 8.97 22.43 1.82
C THR A 329 9.79 23.70 1.81
N THR A 330 10.66 23.83 0.82
CA THR A 330 11.59 24.94 0.68
C THR A 330 11.23 25.77 -0.54
N SER A 331 11.28 27.10 -0.40
CA SER A 331 11.11 28.04 -1.50
C SER A 331 12.15 27.81 -2.59
N ILE A 332 11.68 27.53 -3.80
CA ILE A 332 12.51 27.36 -5.01
C ILE A 332 13.32 28.65 -5.29
N THR A 333 12.80 29.82 -4.91
CA THR A 333 13.39 31.13 -5.22
C THR A 333 14.34 31.65 -4.14
N SER A 334 14.12 31.30 -2.86
CA SER A 334 14.86 31.88 -1.74
C SER A 334 15.58 30.87 -0.84
N GLY A 335 15.38 29.57 -1.03
CA GLY A 335 15.93 28.54 -0.13
C GLY A 335 15.36 28.55 1.30
N ALA A 336 14.38 29.43 1.59
CA ALA A 336 13.75 29.53 2.89
C ALA A 336 12.66 28.47 3.08
N PRO A 337 12.48 27.89 4.28
CA PRO A 337 11.34 27.04 4.60
C PRO A 337 10.01 27.78 4.39
N ILE A 338 9.06 27.15 3.68
CA ILE A 338 7.69 27.65 3.52
C ILE A 338 6.78 27.00 4.56
N ALA A 339 6.82 25.67 4.66
CA ALA A 339 6.06 24.90 5.65
C ALA A 339 6.75 23.58 5.97
N THR A 340 6.69 23.15 7.23
CA THR A 340 7.09 21.79 7.64
C THR A 340 5.84 20.97 7.90
N HIS A 341 5.72 19.82 7.25
CA HIS A 341 4.70 18.83 7.54
C HIS A 341 5.35 17.63 8.25
N THR A 342 4.87 17.31 9.45
CA THR A 342 5.37 16.20 10.26
C THR A 342 4.35 15.07 10.24
N TYR A 343 4.72 13.96 9.61
CA TYR A 343 4.03 12.70 9.74
C TYR A 343 4.42 12.07 11.09
N GLY A 344 3.45 11.54 11.83
CA GLY A 344 3.65 10.92 13.13
C GLY A 344 2.44 10.11 13.54
N GLY A 345 2.51 9.46 14.71
CA GLY A 345 1.48 8.51 15.14
C GLY A 345 1.49 7.20 14.34
N PHE A 346 2.66 6.81 13.82
CA PHE A 346 2.86 5.53 13.14
C PHE A 346 2.49 4.36 14.06
N ALA A 347 2.00 3.24 13.52
CA ALA A 347 1.86 2.01 14.29
C ALA A 347 3.24 1.44 14.68
N GLY A 348 3.31 0.65 15.76
CA GLY A 348 4.55 -0.02 16.18
C GLY A 348 5.60 0.87 16.86
N VAL A 349 5.26 2.12 17.24
CA VAL A 349 6.16 2.98 18.04
C VAL A 349 6.57 2.24 19.32
N GLY A 350 7.88 2.15 19.58
CA GLY A 350 8.41 1.41 20.73
C GLY A 350 8.86 -0.02 20.43
N SER A 351 8.82 -0.49 19.17
CA SER A 351 9.64 -1.63 18.75
C SER A 351 11.10 -1.38 19.17
N ALA A 352 11.70 -2.34 19.89
CA ALA A 352 12.88 -2.10 20.70
C ALA A 352 14.09 -1.59 19.89
N THR A 353 15.05 -0.95 20.55
CA THR A 353 16.41 -0.81 20.01
C THR A 353 16.90 -2.19 19.52
N LYS A 354 17.17 -2.31 18.20
CA LYS A 354 17.40 -3.54 17.38
C LYS A 354 16.22 -4.06 16.54
N GLY A 355 15.05 -3.45 16.56
CA GLY A 355 13.86 -3.84 15.78
C GLY A 355 13.88 -3.54 14.27
N SER A 356 15.04 -3.51 13.59
CA SER A 356 15.16 -3.21 12.15
C SER A 356 15.80 -4.34 11.36
N VAL A 357 15.21 -4.68 10.21
CA VAL A 357 15.84 -5.57 9.21
C VAL A 357 16.47 -4.71 8.12
N SER A 358 17.79 -4.69 8.01
CA SER A 358 18.47 -4.09 6.86
C SER A 358 18.54 -5.09 5.70
N VAL A 359 18.17 -4.65 4.50
CA VAL A 359 18.29 -5.42 3.25
C VAL A 359 19.46 -4.98 2.38
N GLY A 360 20.34 -4.11 2.88
CA GLY A 360 21.49 -3.58 2.14
C GLY A 360 22.41 -2.70 2.97
N GLN A 361 23.27 -1.96 2.28
CA GLN A 361 24.04 -0.84 2.82
C GLN A 361 23.87 0.36 1.87
N VAL A 362 24.32 1.54 2.29
CA VAL A 362 24.17 2.77 1.49
C VAL A 362 24.83 2.61 0.11
N GLY A 363 24.08 2.84 -0.96
CA GLY A 363 24.50 2.63 -2.35
C GLY A 363 24.50 1.17 -2.83
N GLN A 364 24.04 0.23 -2.00
CA GLN A 364 23.85 -1.19 -2.30
C GLN A 364 22.54 -1.70 -1.69
N GLU A 365 21.50 -0.88 -1.77
CA GLU A 365 20.15 -1.19 -1.31
C GLU A 365 19.48 -2.24 -2.21
N ARG A 366 18.69 -3.15 -1.61
CA ARG A 366 17.97 -4.18 -2.37
C ARG A 366 16.49 -3.88 -2.43
N GLN A 367 15.87 -4.21 -3.57
CA GLN A 367 14.43 -4.18 -3.72
C GLN A 367 13.79 -5.40 -3.04
N ILE A 368 12.81 -5.16 -2.17
CA ILE A 368 11.94 -6.23 -1.66
C ILE A 368 10.88 -6.52 -2.72
N LYS A 369 10.76 -7.79 -3.11
CA LYS A 369 9.82 -8.27 -4.16
C LYS A 369 8.81 -9.25 -3.56
N ASN A 370 7.73 -9.50 -4.30
CA ASN A 370 6.64 -10.40 -3.91
C ASN A 370 5.92 -9.99 -2.60
N VAL A 371 5.92 -8.68 -2.30
CA VAL A 371 5.18 -8.10 -1.17
C VAL A 371 3.69 -8.05 -1.55
N ALA A 372 2.87 -8.82 -0.83
CA ALA A 372 1.40 -8.76 -0.95
C ALA A 372 0.88 -7.36 -0.54
N ALA A 373 -0.40 -7.08 -0.79
CA ALA A 373 -0.99 -5.83 -0.31
C ALA A 373 -1.17 -5.91 1.21
N GLY A 374 -0.48 -5.04 1.96
CA GLY A 374 -0.61 -4.94 3.42
C GLY A 374 -1.94 -4.29 3.85
N GLU A 375 -2.36 -4.48 5.10
CA GLU A 375 -3.55 -3.79 5.62
C GLU A 375 -3.32 -2.27 5.66
N ILE A 376 -4.29 -1.48 5.18
CA ILE A 376 -4.26 0.00 5.25
C ILE A 376 -5.18 0.46 6.39
N SER A 377 -4.65 0.50 7.61
CA SER A 377 -5.33 1.00 8.80
C SER A 377 -4.37 1.75 9.73
N ALA A 378 -4.89 2.51 10.69
CA ALA A 378 -4.08 3.29 11.63
C ALA A 378 -3.25 2.42 12.61
N THR A 379 -3.55 1.12 12.69
CA THR A 379 -2.87 0.15 13.57
C THR A 379 -2.02 -0.87 12.82
N SER A 380 -2.06 -0.89 11.48
CA SER A 380 -1.30 -1.82 10.65
C SER A 380 0.20 -1.58 10.72
N THR A 381 0.97 -2.66 10.84
CA THR A 381 2.44 -2.67 10.75
C THR A 381 2.94 -3.39 9.49
N ASP A 382 2.07 -3.60 8.50
CA ASP A 382 2.40 -4.29 7.26
C ASP A 382 3.24 -3.42 6.31
N ALA A 383 4.10 -4.06 5.51
CA ALA A 383 4.74 -3.40 4.39
C ALA A 383 3.73 -3.13 3.26
N VAL A 384 3.52 -1.87 2.91
CA VAL A 384 2.74 -1.50 1.72
C VAL A 384 3.54 -1.74 0.44
N ASN A 385 2.87 -2.24 -0.61
CA ASN A 385 3.50 -2.47 -1.90
C ASN A 385 3.25 -1.33 -2.90
N GLY A 386 3.95 -1.38 -4.05
CA GLY A 386 3.88 -0.33 -5.06
C GLY A 386 2.49 -0.15 -5.70
N SER A 387 1.62 -1.16 -5.74
CA SER A 387 0.27 -1.00 -6.31
C SER A 387 -0.67 -0.27 -5.37
N GLN A 388 -0.50 -0.42 -4.05
CA GLN A 388 -1.25 0.34 -3.05
C GLN A 388 -0.90 1.83 -3.10
N LEU A 389 0.40 2.16 -3.10
CA LEU A 389 0.86 3.54 -3.24
C LEU A 389 0.43 4.15 -4.58
N PHE A 390 0.47 3.39 -5.67
CA PHE A 390 -0.03 3.83 -6.98
C PHE A 390 -1.55 4.10 -6.96
N SER A 391 -2.35 3.30 -6.26
CA SER A 391 -3.79 3.57 -6.10
C SER A 391 -4.03 4.90 -5.40
N VAL A 392 -3.37 5.14 -4.26
CA VAL A 392 -3.48 6.40 -3.51
C VAL A 392 -3.03 7.59 -4.35
N ALA A 393 -1.92 7.47 -5.08
CA ALA A 393 -1.44 8.52 -5.98
C ALA A 393 -2.42 8.82 -7.12
N LYS A 394 -3.07 7.79 -7.68
CA LYS A 394 -4.09 7.92 -8.73
C LYS A 394 -5.36 8.59 -8.20
N ASP A 395 -5.83 8.21 -7.02
CA ASP A 395 -7.01 8.81 -6.40
C ASP A 395 -6.77 10.28 -6.00
N LEU A 396 -5.57 10.60 -5.52
CA LEU A 396 -5.15 11.99 -5.28
C LEU A 396 -5.10 12.80 -6.59
N GLN A 397 -4.55 12.25 -7.67
CA GLN A 397 -4.54 12.91 -8.98
C GLN A 397 -5.97 13.19 -9.46
N ASN A 398 -6.88 12.21 -9.36
CA ASN A 398 -8.29 12.39 -9.67
C ASN A 398 -8.93 13.52 -8.83
N GLN A 399 -8.58 13.67 -7.55
CA GLN A 399 -9.09 14.76 -6.70
C GLN A 399 -8.55 16.14 -7.13
N ILE A 400 -7.28 16.23 -7.51
CA ILE A 400 -6.66 17.47 -8.00
C ILE A 400 -7.34 17.90 -9.31
N ASP A 401 -7.49 16.97 -10.26
CA ASP A 401 -8.04 17.24 -11.60
C ASP A 401 -9.52 17.64 -11.56
N ASN A 402 -10.28 17.16 -10.58
CA ASN A 402 -11.70 17.48 -10.44
C ASN A 402 -11.98 18.74 -9.57
N SER A 403 -11.19 19.01 -8.54
CA SER A 403 -11.50 20.06 -7.54
C SER A 403 -11.32 21.48 -8.07
N THR A 404 -10.13 21.79 -8.61
CA THR A 404 -9.76 23.15 -9.02
C THR A 404 -10.29 23.47 -10.43
N PRO A 405 -10.05 22.63 -11.47
CA PRO A 405 -10.61 22.86 -12.80
C PRO A 405 -12.13 22.80 -12.81
N GLY A 406 -12.77 21.85 -12.11
CA GLY A 406 -14.23 21.69 -12.13
C GLY A 406 -14.97 22.93 -11.63
N THR A 407 -14.57 23.47 -10.47
CA THR A 407 -15.19 24.68 -9.91
C THR A 407 -14.92 25.92 -10.77
N ILE A 408 -13.70 26.09 -11.26
CA ILE A 408 -13.34 27.21 -12.13
C ILE A 408 -14.06 27.13 -13.48
N ASN A 409 -14.14 25.96 -14.11
CA ASN A 409 -14.84 25.74 -15.38
C ASN A 409 -16.35 25.97 -15.25
N ASN A 410 -16.96 25.56 -14.13
CA ASN A 410 -18.36 25.87 -13.84
C ASN A 410 -18.58 27.38 -13.69
N ASN A 411 -17.69 28.08 -12.99
CA ASN A 411 -17.74 29.53 -12.85
C ASN A 411 -17.51 30.25 -14.19
N ILE A 412 -16.59 29.77 -15.03
CA ILE A 412 -16.34 30.29 -16.38
C ILE A 412 -17.57 30.05 -17.27
N THR A 413 -18.14 28.84 -17.27
CA THR A 413 -19.37 28.54 -18.04
C THR A 413 -20.54 29.44 -17.62
N ASN A 414 -20.75 29.60 -16.31
CA ASN A 414 -21.77 30.51 -15.77
C ASN A 414 -21.49 31.97 -16.15
N LEU A 415 -20.23 32.41 -16.17
CA LEU A 415 -19.85 33.74 -16.60
C LEU A 415 -20.07 33.93 -18.11
N THR A 416 -19.65 32.98 -18.95
CA THR A 416 -19.85 32.99 -20.41
C THR A 416 -21.34 33.06 -20.76
N ASN A 417 -22.18 32.26 -20.09
CA ASN A 417 -23.64 32.32 -20.29
C ASN A 417 -24.20 33.70 -19.91
N ARG A 418 -23.82 34.24 -18.74
CA ARG A 418 -24.24 35.57 -18.29
C ARG A 418 -23.73 36.70 -19.21
N VAL A 419 -22.53 36.57 -19.77
CA VAL A 419 -21.99 37.51 -20.76
C VAL A 419 -22.81 37.44 -22.05
N GLY A 420 -23.12 36.24 -22.55
CA GLY A 420 -24.01 36.06 -23.69
C GLY A 420 -25.41 36.64 -23.49
N ASP A 421 -26.01 36.46 -22.31
CA ASP A 421 -27.29 37.09 -21.95
C ASP A 421 -27.20 38.62 -21.92
N VAL A 422 -26.09 39.17 -21.41
CA VAL A 422 -25.81 40.61 -21.42
C VAL A 422 -25.63 41.13 -22.84
N GLU A 423 -24.87 40.44 -23.70
CA GLU A 423 -24.71 40.79 -25.12
C GLU A 423 -26.05 40.79 -25.86
N GLN A 424 -26.87 39.75 -25.68
CA GLN A 424 -28.23 39.72 -26.26
C GLN A 424 -29.09 40.88 -25.75
N ARG A 425 -29.03 41.19 -24.46
CA ARG A 425 -29.78 42.32 -23.87
C ARG A 425 -29.27 43.66 -24.40
N VAL A 426 -27.97 43.86 -24.53
CA VAL A 426 -27.36 45.07 -25.11
C VAL A 426 -27.77 45.23 -26.58
N ASN A 427 -27.75 44.15 -27.36
CA ASN A 427 -28.19 44.19 -28.77
C ASN A 427 -29.67 44.57 -28.89
N LYS A 428 -30.55 43.95 -28.10
CA LYS A 428 -31.97 44.31 -28.00
C LYS A 428 -32.17 45.76 -27.55
N VAL A 429 -31.32 46.24 -26.64
CA VAL A 429 -31.36 47.62 -26.13
C VAL A 429 -30.97 48.61 -27.22
N GLY A 430 -29.89 48.36 -27.97
CA GLY A 430 -29.46 49.19 -29.10
C GLY A 430 -30.52 49.24 -30.21
N ALA A 431 -31.09 48.08 -30.57
CA ALA A 431 -32.16 48.01 -31.57
C ALA A 431 -33.43 48.75 -31.11
N GLY A 432 -33.79 48.64 -29.82
CA GLY A 432 -34.91 49.38 -29.23
C GLY A 432 -34.69 50.89 -29.24
N SER A 433 -33.48 51.34 -28.89
CA SER A 433 -33.14 52.77 -28.86
C SER A 433 -33.07 53.37 -30.26
N ALA A 434 -32.60 52.61 -31.25
CA ALA A 434 -32.69 52.99 -32.66
C ALA A 434 -34.16 53.11 -33.14
N ALA A 435 -35.02 52.19 -32.73
CA ALA A 435 -36.45 52.24 -33.08
C ALA A 435 -37.15 53.45 -32.45
N LEU A 436 -36.82 53.80 -31.20
CA LEU A 436 -37.31 55.00 -30.51
C LEU A 436 -36.76 56.29 -31.13
N ALA A 437 -35.51 56.30 -31.58
CA ALA A 437 -34.90 57.45 -32.26
C ALA A 437 -35.51 57.73 -33.65
N ALA A 438 -36.04 56.70 -34.32
CA ALA A 438 -36.78 56.84 -35.57
C ALA A 438 -38.19 57.44 -35.41
N LEU A 439 -38.67 57.68 -34.18
CA LEU A 439 -39.99 58.27 -33.93
C LEU A 439 -39.96 59.78 -34.16
N HIS A 440 -40.27 60.21 -35.39
CA HIS A 440 -40.43 61.63 -35.73
C HIS A 440 -41.91 62.01 -35.88
N PRO A 441 -42.39 63.05 -35.16
CA PRO A 441 -43.72 63.61 -35.39
C PRO A 441 -43.72 64.49 -36.65
N LEU A 442 -44.87 64.53 -37.32
CA LEU A 442 -45.14 65.45 -38.43
C LEU A 442 -45.10 66.92 -37.99
N ASP A 443 -45.12 67.85 -38.95
CA ASP A 443 -45.17 69.29 -38.65
C ASP A 443 -46.45 69.70 -37.89
N PHE A 444 -46.40 70.88 -37.25
CA PHE A 444 -47.51 71.34 -36.40
C PHE A 444 -48.74 71.70 -37.26
N ASN A 445 -49.88 71.09 -36.94
CA ASN A 445 -51.20 71.48 -37.43
C ASN A 445 -52.01 72.05 -36.25
N PRO A 446 -52.56 73.28 -36.32
CA PRO A 446 -53.38 73.85 -35.23
C PRO A 446 -54.64 73.04 -34.88
N ASP A 447 -55.18 72.28 -35.83
CA ASP A 447 -56.38 71.45 -35.63
C ASP A 447 -56.06 70.07 -35.00
N ASP A 448 -54.86 69.51 -35.27
CA ASP A 448 -54.44 68.17 -34.80
C ASP A 448 -53.36 68.25 -33.71
N LYS A 449 -53.77 68.16 -32.46
CA LYS A 449 -52.85 68.26 -31.30
C LYS A 449 -52.13 66.96 -30.95
N TRP A 450 -52.50 65.84 -31.55
CA TRP A 450 -51.90 64.52 -31.32
C TRP A 450 -51.29 63.96 -32.60
N THR A 451 -50.12 63.34 -32.50
CA THR A 451 -49.48 62.59 -33.59
C THR A 451 -49.04 61.23 -33.07
N VAL A 452 -49.23 60.17 -33.86
CA VAL A 452 -48.67 58.84 -33.57
C VAL A 452 -47.62 58.51 -34.63
N ALA A 453 -46.47 58.00 -34.21
CA ALA A 453 -45.42 57.53 -35.09
C ALA A 453 -45.06 56.07 -34.79
N ALA A 454 -44.60 55.35 -35.81
CA ALA A 454 -44.03 54.02 -35.68
C ALA A 454 -42.58 54.05 -36.18
N GLY A 455 -41.69 53.35 -35.48
CA GLY A 455 -40.27 53.31 -35.76
C GLY A 455 -39.77 51.86 -35.79
N TYR A 456 -38.75 51.61 -36.58
CA TYR A 456 -38.06 50.31 -36.64
C TYR A 456 -36.58 50.53 -36.43
N GLY A 457 -35.96 49.65 -35.63
CA GLY A 457 -34.56 49.74 -35.26
C GLY A 457 -33.90 48.37 -35.30
N HIS A 458 -32.68 48.36 -35.80
CA HIS A 458 -31.84 47.18 -35.94
C HIS A 458 -30.45 47.48 -35.36
N TYR A 459 -29.90 46.56 -34.59
CA TYR A 459 -28.54 46.66 -34.06
C TYR A 459 -27.94 45.27 -33.89
N HIS A 460 -26.80 45.01 -34.56
CA HIS A 460 -26.16 43.70 -34.62
C HIS A 460 -27.17 42.59 -34.99
N ASN A 461 -27.43 41.63 -34.10
CA ASN A 461 -28.34 40.51 -34.37
C ASN A 461 -29.69 40.67 -33.66
N ALA A 462 -30.15 41.90 -33.47
CA ALA A 462 -31.43 42.21 -32.81
C ALA A 462 -32.24 43.26 -33.60
N ASN A 463 -33.56 43.07 -33.56
CA ASN A 463 -34.57 43.93 -34.17
C ASN A 463 -35.53 44.42 -33.09
N SER A 464 -36.06 45.64 -33.25
CA SER A 464 -37.14 46.17 -32.42
C SER A 464 -38.04 47.08 -33.24
N ALA A 465 -39.34 47.07 -32.94
CA ALA A 465 -40.24 48.15 -33.32
C ALA A 465 -40.42 49.12 -32.15
N ALA A 466 -40.92 50.31 -32.43
CA ALA A 466 -41.36 51.28 -31.44
C ALA A 466 -42.61 52.02 -31.91
N LEU A 467 -43.42 52.46 -30.95
CA LEU A 467 -44.61 53.27 -31.14
C LEU A 467 -44.51 54.50 -30.24
N GLY A 468 -44.74 55.68 -30.80
CA GLY A 468 -44.67 56.97 -30.11
C GLY A 468 -45.95 57.77 -30.27
N ALA A 469 -46.36 58.45 -29.21
CA ALA A 469 -47.41 59.45 -29.22
C ALA A 469 -46.80 60.82 -28.84
N PHE A 470 -47.19 61.85 -29.58
CA PHE A 470 -46.72 63.21 -29.42
C PHE A 470 -47.92 64.13 -29.24
N TYR A 471 -47.85 65.04 -28.27
CA TYR A 471 -48.89 66.01 -27.97
C TYR A 471 -48.34 67.43 -28.06
N ARG A 472 -48.90 68.25 -28.94
CA ARG A 472 -48.51 69.67 -29.12
C ARG A 472 -49.68 70.58 -28.73
N PRO A 473 -49.71 71.14 -27.51
CA PRO A 473 -50.76 72.11 -27.14
C PRO A 473 -50.65 73.44 -27.91
N ASN A 474 -49.46 73.79 -28.43
CA ASN A 474 -49.15 74.98 -29.23
C ASN A 474 -47.90 74.73 -30.12
N GLU A 475 -47.54 75.70 -30.98
CA GLU A 475 -46.38 75.61 -31.90
C GLU A 475 -45.03 75.47 -31.19
N ASP A 476 -44.93 75.97 -29.96
CA ASP A 476 -43.68 76.15 -29.23
C ASP A 476 -43.40 75.04 -28.19
N THR A 477 -44.38 74.19 -27.87
CA THR A 477 -44.26 73.11 -26.87
C THR A 477 -44.74 71.78 -27.43
N MET A 478 -43.94 70.73 -27.23
CA MET A 478 -44.30 69.35 -27.54
C MET A 478 -43.99 68.45 -26.34
N PHE A 479 -44.94 67.59 -25.98
CA PHE A 479 -44.72 66.43 -25.12
C PHE A 479 -44.60 65.19 -26.00
N SER A 480 -43.66 64.30 -25.69
CA SER A 480 -43.50 63.02 -26.38
C SER A 480 -43.48 61.87 -25.37
N ILE A 481 -44.03 60.73 -25.78
CA ILE A 481 -43.91 59.44 -25.09
C ILE A 481 -43.80 58.33 -26.12
N GLY A 482 -42.91 57.36 -25.90
CA GLY A 482 -42.74 56.23 -26.81
C GLY A 482 -42.32 54.97 -26.09
N SER A 483 -42.68 53.83 -26.67
CA SER A 483 -42.36 52.50 -26.15
C SER A 483 -41.87 51.58 -27.27
N THR A 484 -40.90 50.72 -26.97
CA THR A 484 -40.53 49.63 -27.88
C THR A 484 -41.47 48.43 -27.74
N VAL A 485 -41.61 47.67 -28.82
CA VAL A 485 -42.38 46.42 -28.89
C VAL A 485 -41.62 45.37 -29.71
N GLY A 486 -41.87 44.09 -29.41
CA GLY A 486 -41.40 42.95 -30.23
C GLY A 486 -40.02 42.36 -29.89
N ASN A 487 -39.17 43.01 -29.09
CA ASN A 487 -37.82 42.51 -28.75
C ASN A 487 -37.71 41.76 -27.39
N GLY A 488 -38.81 41.65 -26.63
CA GLY A 488 -38.87 41.03 -25.30
C GLY A 488 -38.32 41.87 -24.14
N ASN A 489 -37.75 43.04 -24.42
CA ASN A 489 -37.19 43.95 -23.42
C ASN A 489 -37.73 45.37 -23.69
N PRO A 490 -38.97 45.68 -23.23
CA PRO A 490 -39.61 46.96 -23.51
C PRO A 490 -38.81 48.12 -22.90
N GLN A 491 -38.62 49.15 -23.70
CA GLN A 491 -38.02 50.43 -23.33
C GLN A 491 -39.09 51.51 -23.42
N LEU A 492 -38.96 52.55 -22.59
CA LEU A 492 -39.82 53.73 -22.60
C LEU A 492 -38.96 54.97 -22.77
N ASN A 493 -39.38 55.91 -23.61
CA ASN A 493 -38.90 57.30 -23.57
C ASN A 493 -40.06 58.26 -23.31
N ALA A 494 -39.74 59.40 -22.70
CA ALA A 494 -40.65 60.53 -22.57
C ALA A 494 -39.82 61.82 -22.60
N GLY A 495 -40.38 62.89 -23.18
CA GLY A 495 -39.66 64.14 -23.37
C GLY A 495 -40.57 65.35 -23.48
N VAL A 496 -39.97 66.53 -23.27
CA VAL A 496 -40.60 67.82 -23.54
C VAL A 496 -39.64 68.63 -24.39
N SER A 497 -40.11 69.07 -25.56
CA SER A 497 -39.37 69.94 -26.47
C SER A 497 -39.98 71.33 -26.46
N ILE A 498 -39.15 72.34 -26.29
CA ILE A 498 -39.54 73.76 -26.28
C ILE A 498 -38.76 74.49 -27.37
N ARG A 499 -39.45 75.26 -28.21
CA ARG A 499 -38.85 76.07 -29.27
C ARG A 499 -38.46 77.45 -28.73
N LEU A 500 -37.21 77.86 -28.92
CA LEU A 500 -36.66 79.14 -28.43
C LEU A 500 -35.99 79.89 -29.59
N GLY A 501 -36.61 80.98 -30.07
CA GLY A 501 -36.04 81.80 -31.15
C GLY A 501 -36.98 82.88 -31.68
N LYS A 502 -36.43 83.86 -32.42
CA LYS A 502 -37.24 84.87 -33.12
C LYS A 502 -37.85 84.27 -34.40
N ARG A 503 -39.14 84.53 -34.62
CA ARG A 503 -39.90 84.13 -35.81
C ARG A 503 -39.28 84.76 -37.07
N ALA A 504 -39.02 83.95 -38.09
CA ALA A 504 -38.78 84.44 -39.45
C ALA A 504 -40.13 84.68 -40.15
N PRO A 505 -40.32 85.81 -40.87
CA PRO A 505 -41.57 86.11 -41.54
C PRO A 505 -41.62 85.54 -42.96
N GLU A 506 -42.68 84.81 -43.28
CA GLU A 506 -43.50 84.82 -44.52
C GLU A 506 -44.27 83.48 -44.65
N SER A 507 -45.47 83.40 -45.24
CA SER A 507 -46.24 84.45 -45.91
C SER A 507 -47.72 84.43 -45.48
N ARG A 508 -48.22 85.58 -45.00
CA ARG A 508 -49.67 85.84 -44.87
C ARG A 508 -50.15 86.64 -46.07
N SER A 509 -50.64 85.95 -47.09
CA SER A 509 -51.50 86.47 -48.15
C SER A 509 -52.76 85.60 -48.12
N ARG A 510 -53.95 86.05 -47.68
CA ARG A 510 -54.74 87.19 -48.21
C ARG A 510 -55.69 87.81 -47.17
N VAL A 511 -55.28 88.02 -45.92
CA VAL A 511 -56.15 88.66 -44.88
C VAL A 511 -55.47 89.87 -44.26
N ALA A 512 -55.29 90.92 -45.07
CA ALA A 512 -54.74 92.21 -44.65
C ALA A 512 -55.19 93.37 -45.55
N MET A 513 -56.50 93.52 -45.81
CA MET A 513 -57.09 94.84 -46.05
C MET A 513 -58.61 94.84 -45.81
N GLY A 514 -58.99 94.93 -44.55
CA GLY A 514 -60.36 95.25 -44.14
C GLY A 514 -60.41 96.66 -43.60
N ARG A 515 -60.87 97.61 -44.42
CA ARG A 515 -61.06 99.06 -44.10
C ARG A 515 -59.72 99.81 -43.90
N GLU A 516 -59.63 101.12 -44.16
CA GLU A 516 -60.66 102.17 -44.22
C GLU A 516 -60.27 103.28 -45.23
N ILE A 517 -61.01 104.41 -45.27
CA ILE A 517 -61.00 105.49 -46.29
C ILE A 517 -61.80 105.08 -47.55
N ALA A 518 -63.13 105.28 -47.63
CA ALA A 518 -63.94 106.50 -47.42
C ALA A 518 -64.03 107.47 -48.62
N GLU A 519 -63.81 106.99 -49.84
CA GLU A 519 -64.40 107.54 -51.07
C GLU A 519 -64.92 106.34 -51.89
N LEU A 520 -66.10 105.79 -51.60
CA LEU A 520 -67.39 106.43 -51.89
C LEU A 520 -68.39 106.26 -50.72
N ASN A 521 -68.17 106.99 -49.64
CA ASN A 521 -69.10 107.10 -48.50
C ASN A 521 -70.20 108.13 -48.80
N ALA A 522 -71.46 107.71 -48.93
CA ALA A 522 -72.64 108.52 -48.55
C ALA A 522 -73.96 107.73 -48.61
N ARG A 523 -74.75 107.80 -47.52
CA ARG A 523 -76.04 107.11 -47.21
C ARG A 523 -75.86 105.77 -46.50
N LEU A 524 -75.20 105.71 -45.34
CA LEU A 524 -75.60 106.39 -44.09
C LEU A 524 -77.09 106.16 -43.78
N GLN A 525 -77.34 105.21 -42.87
CA GLN A 525 -78.55 105.05 -42.05
C GLN A 525 -79.89 105.18 -42.78
N ASP A 526 -80.29 104.12 -43.49
CA ASP A 526 -81.66 103.53 -43.49
C ASP A 526 -81.91 102.61 -44.72
N ILE A 527 -81.15 101.52 -44.85
CA ILE A 527 -81.68 100.21 -45.32
C ILE A 527 -81.09 99.11 -44.40
N GLU A 528 -81.00 99.42 -43.09
CA GLU A 528 -80.84 98.37 -42.08
C GLU A 528 -82.18 97.63 -41.99
N ASN A 529 -82.19 96.40 -42.49
CA ASN A 529 -83.03 95.24 -42.13
C ASN A 529 -83.35 94.30 -43.31
N LYS A 530 -83.02 94.67 -44.56
CA LYS A 530 -83.33 93.84 -45.76
C LYS A 530 -82.33 93.99 -46.92
N TYR A 531 -81.24 93.21 -46.95
CA TYR A 531 -80.74 92.57 -48.19
C TYR A 531 -79.61 91.53 -48.00
N ASN A 532 -79.77 90.55 -47.09
CA ASN A 532 -79.19 89.21 -47.34
C ASN A 532 -80.27 88.10 -47.27
N ASN A 533 -81.54 88.51 -47.30
CA ASN A 533 -82.56 87.80 -48.06
C ASN A 533 -82.25 87.97 -49.56
N LEU A 534 -81.27 87.20 -50.04
CA LEU A 534 -81.49 86.32 -51.18
C LEU A 534 -80.92 84.96 -50.74
N LEU A 535 -81.59 84.32 -49.79
CA LEU A 535 -82.58 83.27 -50.11
C LEU A 535 -81.93 82.20 -50.97
N GLN A 536 -81.39 81.18 -50.31
CA GLN A 536 -82.16 79.95 -50.11
C GLN A 536 -82.47 79.25 -51.44
N VAL A 537 -81.44 79.02 -52.26
CA VAL A 537 -81.49 77.99 -53.31
C VAL A 537 -80.09 77.42 -53.50
N LEU A 538 -80.02 76.12 -53.85
CA LEU A 538 -78.84 75.37 -54.34
C LEU A 538 -77.80 74.94 -53.27
N ASN A 539 -77.38 73.68 -53.18
CA ASN A 539 -77.97 72.40 -53.63
C ASN A 539 -77.28 71.23 -52.83
N PRO A 540 -77.74 69.97 -52.93
CA PRO A 540 -77.60 68.99 -51.84
C PRO A 540 -76.61 67.84 -52.10
N HIS A 541 -76.57 66.89 -51.15
CA HIS A 541 -76.24 65.44 -51.28
C HIS A 541 -75.01 64.96 -52.07
N ALA A 542 -74.17 64.15 -51.39
CA ALA A 542 -73.49 62.94 -51.90
C ALA A 542 -73.06 62.13 -50.65
N ILE A 543 -73.52 60.91 -50.34
CA ILE A 543 -73.61 59.66 -51.13
C ILE A 543 -72.27 59.34 -51.81
N ASP A 544 -71.49 58.46 -51.19
CA ASP A 544 -70.24 57.93 -51.75
C ASP A 544 -70.57 56.95 -52.91
N PRO A 545 -70.14 57.22 -54.15
CA PRO A 545 -70.44 56.35 -55.30
C PRO A 545 -69.74 54.98 -55.26
N SER A 546 -68.79 54.75 -54.36
CA SER A 546 -67.99 53.51 -54.31
C SER A 546 -68.70 52.30 -53.67
N LYS A 547 -69.89 52.50 -53.10
CA LYS A 547 -70.67 51.43 -52.46
C LYS A 547 -71.91 51.06 -53.26
N THR A 548 -71.91 49.85 -53.81
CA THR A 548 -73.05 49.26 -54.53
C THR A 548 -73.41 47.87 -54.00
N ALA A 549 -74.68 47.50 -54.12
CA ALA A 549 -75.16 46.13 -53.96
C ALA A 549 -76.01 45.74 -55.17
N GLU A 550 -75.82 44.53 -55.71
CA GLU A 550 -76.53 44.05 -56.91
C GLU A 550 -77.73 43.17 -56.54
N PHE A 551 -78.84 43.33 -57.27
CA PHE A 551 -80.02 42.46 -57.19
C PHE A 551 -80.15 41.64 -58.49
N PRO A 552 -80.52 40.34 -58.47
CA PRO A 552 -80.51 39.48 -59.66
C PRO A 552 -81.54 39.85 -60.74
N ASP A 553 -82.59 40.58 -60.36
CA ASP A 553 -83.75 40.92 -61.21
C ASP A 553 -83.67 42.30 -61.87
N VAL A 554 -82.62 43.08 -61.62
CA VAL A 554 -82.40 44.39 -62.25
C VAL A 554 -81.16 44.32 -63.15
N PRO A 555 -81.31 44.10 -64.48
CA PRO A 555 -80.17 43.95 -65.37
C PRO A 555 -79.35 45.23 -65.52
N ARG A 556 -78.06 45.10 -65.84
CA ARG A 556 -77.10 46.22 -66.01
C ARG A 556 -77.48 47.27 -67.06
N ASN A 557 -78.44 46.99 -67.95
CA ASN A 557 -78.96 47.93 -68.94
C ASN A 557 -80.26 48.65 -68.49
N HIS A 558 -80.82 48.32 -67.32
CA HIS A 558 -82.04 48.96 -66.83
C HIS A 558 -81.75 50.38 -66.35
N TRP A 559 -82.59 51.34 -66.73
CA TRP A 559 -82.37 52.77 -66.48
C TRP A 559 -82.20 53.12 -65.00
N ALA A 560 -82.84 52.38 -64.10
CA ALA A 560 -82.76 52.58 -62.65
C ALA A 560 -81.60 51.82 -61.96
N TYR A 561 -80.85 50.96 -62.68
CA TYR A 561 -79.85 50.05 -62.12
C TYR A 561 -78.76 50.77 -61.30
N GLN A 562 -78.24 51.91 -61.79
CA GLN A 562 -77.23 52.69 -61.05
C GLN A 562 -77.77 53.28 -59.74
N TYR A 563 -79.02 53.78 -59.74
CA TYR A 563 -79.61 54.40 -58.55
C TYR A 563 -79.96 53.38 -57.46
N ILE A 564 -80.56 52.25 -57.86
CA ILE A 564 -80.93 51.17 -56.93
C ILE A 564 -79.69 50.58 -56.26
N SER A 565 -78.66 50.28 -57.05
CA SER A 565 -77.42 49.68 -56.53
C SER A 565 -76.66 50.61 -55.59
N GLN A 566 -76.58 51.92 -55.88
CA GLN A 566 -75.94 52.92 -55.01
C GLN A 566 -76.70 53.16 -53.69
N LEU A 567 -78.04 53.17 -53.71
CA LEU A 567 -78.85 53.36 -52.50
C LEU A 567 -78.85 52.12 -51.60
N ALA A 568 -78.79 50.93 -52.18
CA ALA A 568 -78.64 49.68 -51.43
C ALA A 568 -77.23 49.53 -50.84
N GLY A 569 -76.17 49.85 -51.61
CA GLY A 569 -74.78 49.80 -51.13
C GLY A 569 -74.49 50.79 -49.99
N ASN A 570 -75.20 51.92 -49.93
CA ASN A 570 -75.15 52.87 -48.83
C ASN A 570 -76.13 52.57 -47.68
N GLY A 571 -76.80 51.41 -47.69
CA GLY A 571 -77.65 50.91 -46.60
C GLY A 571 -79.00 51.61 -46.43
N ILE A 572 -79.37 52.46 -47.38
CA ILE A 572 -80.62 53.27 -47.35
C ILE A 572 -81.81 52.42 -47.85
N LEU A 573 -81.57 51.47 -48.76
CA LEU A 573 -82.57 50.58 -49.35
C LEU A 573 -82.19 49.11 -49.14
N VAL A 574 -83.19 48.24 -48.96
CA VAL A 574 -83.02 46.78 -48.82
C VAL A 574 -84.09 46.10 -49.68
N GLY A 575 -83.72 45.11 -50.49
CA GLY A 575 -84.65 44.35 -51.34
C GLY A 575 -85.55 43.39 -50.56
N TYR A 576 -86.44 42.70 -51.26
CA TYR A 576 -87.34 41.72 -50.65
C TYR A 576 -86.57 40.48 -50.16
N PRO A 577 -87.12 39.69 -49.19
CA PRO A 577 -86.45 38.52 -48.63
C PRO A 577 -86.14 37.39 -49.63
N ASP A 578 -86.72 37.44 -50.83
CA ASP A 578 -86.41 36.53 -51.96
C ASP A 578 -85.17 36.97 -52.76
N GLY A 579 -84.50 38.05 -52.35
CA GLY A 579 -83.30 38.59 -52.97
C GLY A 579 -83.56 39.51 -54.17
N THR A 580 -84.83 39.80 -54.49
CA THR A 580 -85.22 40.62 -55.66
C THR A 580 -85.68 42.03 -55.28
N PHE A 581 -85.61 42.97 -56.22
CA PHE A 581 -86.01 44.37 -56.02
C PHE A 581 -87.44 44.68 -56.52
N LYS A 582 -87.91 44.00 -57.57
CA LYS A 582 -89.26 44.12 -58.19
C LYS A 582 -89.60 45.55 -58.62
N GLY A 583 -88.72 46.15 -59.42
CA GLY A 583 -88.71 47.59 -59.74
C GLY A 583 -89.96 48.21 -60.38
N ASP A 584 -90.90 47.41 -60.90
CA ASP A 584 -92.13 47.88 -61.55
C ASP A 584 -93.39 47.80 -60.64
N ALA A 585 -93.25 47.45 -59.35
CA ALA A 585 -94.35 47.33 -58.39
C ALA A 585 -94.53 48.57 -57.48
N THR A 586 -95.72 48.78 -56.92
CA THR A 586 -96.07 49.95 -56.07
C THR A 586 -95.77 49.73 -54.58
N MET A 587 -95.29 50.78 -53.88
CA MET A 587 -94.72 50.74 -52.50
C MET A 587 -95.62 51.38 -51.43
N THR A 588 -95.44 51.02 -50.14
CA THR A 588 -96.26 51.52 -49.01
C THR A 588 -95.60 52.67 -48.20
N ARG A 589 -96.38 53.33 -47.33
CA ARG A 589 -95.93 54.53 -46.57
C ARG A 589 -94.90 54.24 -45.46
N TYR A 590 -94.98 53.12 -44.75
CA TYR A 590 -94.04 52.79 -43.66
C TYR A 590 -92.64 52.40 -44.17
N GLU A 591 -92.58 51.80 -45.36
CA GLU A 591 -91.32 51.45 -46.02
C GLU A 591 -90.55 52.74 -46.37
N PHE A 592 -91.25 53.74 -46.94
CA PHE A 592 -90.70 55.05 -47.23
C PHE A 592 -90.21 55.80 -45.98
N ALA A 593 -90.99 55.79 -44.88
CA ALA A 593 -90.59 56.40 -43.61
C ALA A 593 -89.31 55.77 -43.02
N THR A 594 -89.15 54.44 -43.17
CA THR A 594 -87.96 53.72 -42.70
C THR A 594 -86.71 54.07 -43.52
N MET A 595 -86.84 54.23 -44.84
CA MET A 595 -85.76 54.73 -45.70
C MET A 595 -85.33 56.14 -45.29
N LEU A 596 -86.30 57.03 -45.01
CA LEU A 596 -86.06 58.40 -44.57
C LEU A 596 -85.23 58.45 -43.27
N TYR A 597 -85.60 57.66 -42.26
CA TYR A 597 -84.88 57.60 -40.98
C TYR A 597 -83.43 57.11 -41.12
N ARG A 598 -83.17 56.13 -42.00
CA ARG A 598 -81.81 55.62 -42.25
C ARG A 598 -80.94 56.63 -43.00
N ALA A 599 -81.50 57.33 -43.98
CA ALA A 599 -80.81 58.41 -44.67
C ALA A 599 -80.38 59.52 -43.67
N LEU A 600 -81.26 59.89 -42.73
CA LEU A 600 -80.95 60.84 -41.64
C LEU A 600 -79.83 60.38 -40.71
N GLN A 601 -79.77 59.09 -40.35
CA GLN A 601 -78.64 58.57 -39.56
C GLN A 601 -77.32 58.54 -40.35
N ASN A 602 -77.38 58.21 -41.64
CA ASN A 602 -76.20 58.15 -42.53
C ASN A 602 -75.81 59.52 -43.12
N GLY A 603 -76.21 60.62 -42.48
CA GLY A 603 -75.71 61.97 -42.80
C GLY A 603 -76.28 62.58 -44.09
N ALA A 604 -77.43 62.12 -44.58
CA ALA A 604 -78.14 62.78 -45.67
C ALA A 604 -78.41 64.25 -45.29
N PRO A 605 -77.93 65.24 -46.07
CA PRO A 605 -78.17 66.64 -45.76
C PRO A 605 -79.66 66.95 -45.82
N ILE A 606 -80.15 67.57 -44.75
CA ILE A 606 -81.56 67.90 -44.57
C ILE A 606 -81.89 69.11 -45.44
N ASP A 607 -82.45 68.84 -46.63
CA ASP A 607 -83.05 69.85 -47.49
C ASP A 607 -84.54 70.11 -47.14
N ASP A 608 -85.15 71.06 -47.84
CA ASP A 608 -86.56 71.46 -47.63
C ASP A 608 -87.60 70.39 -47.97
N ASN A 609 -87.21 69.30 -48.67
CA ASN A 609 -88.08 68.15 -48.92
C ASN A 609 -87.88 67.09 -47.85
N MET A 610 -86.63 66.82 -47.45
CA MET A 610 -86.27 65.91 -46.36
C MET A 610 -86.92 66.35 -45.03
N ARG A 611 -86.88 67.66 -44.74
CA ARG A 611 -87.53 68.27 -43.57
C ARG A 611 -89.06 68.09 -43.59
N ARG A 612 -89.70 68.30 -44.75
CA ARG A 612 -91.15 68.15 -44.90
C ARG A 612 -91.60 66.70 -44.71
N ALA A 613 -90.78 65.74 -45.16
CA ALA A 613 -91.01 64.33 -44.91
C ALA A 613 -90.80 63.98 -43.42
N MET A 614 -89.81 64.54 -42.74
CA MET A 614 -89.66 64.35 -41.28
C MET A 614 -90.88 64.84 -40.48
N ASP A 615 -91.48 65.95 -40.91
CA ASP A 615 -92.66 66.52 -40.24
C ASP A 615 -93.94 65.72 -40.56
N GLU A 616 -94.12 65.22 -41.79
CA GLU A 616 -95.25 64.34 -42.16
C GLU A 616 -95.17 62.95 -41.49
N PHE A 617 -93.96 62.49 -41.14
CA PHE A 617 -93.68 61.23 -40.45
C PHE A 617 -93.15 61.43 -39.01
N GLN A 618 -93.49 62.55 -38.36
CA GLN A 618 -93.02 62.89 -37.01
C GLN A 618 -93.48 61.90 -35.92
N PRO A 619 -94.75 61.41 -35.90
CA PRO A 619 -95.21 60.44 -34.88
C PRO A 619 -94.38 59.15 -34.85
N GLU A 620 -93.91 58.69 -36.01
CA GLU A 620 -93.21 57.42 -36.17
C GLU A 620 -91.73 57.50 -35.73
N LEU A 621 -91.13 58.68 -35.71
CA LEU A 621 -89.69 58.88 -35.48
C LEU A 621 -89.25 58.89 -34.00
N GLN A 622 -90.15 59.22 -33.05
CA GLN A 622 -89.74 59.47 -31.66
C GLN A 622 -89.37 58.22 -30.83
N ASN A 623 -89.82 57.02 -31.24
CA ASN A 623 -89.73 55.81 -30.40
C ASN A 623 -88.34 55.13 -30.34
N ILE A 624 -87.26 55.73 -30.88
CA ILE A 624 -86.04 54.98 -31.27
C ILE A 624 -84.74 55.30 -30.46
N ARG A 625 -84.67 56.34 -29.61
CA ARG A 625 -83.35 56.92 -29.15
C ARG A 625 -82.84 56.67 -27.69
N LEU A 626 -83.23 55.62 -26.95
CA LEU A 626 -82.84 55.45 -25.52
C LEU A 626 -82.28 54.04 -25.16
N ASN A 627 -81.00 53.93 -24.71
CA ASN A 627 -80.46 53.07 -23.59
C ASN A 627 -78.91 52.80 -23.60
N HIS A 628 -78.37 52.36 -22.43
CA HIS A 628 -76.95 52.17 -21.99
C HIS A 628 -76.24 50.86 -22.46
N TYR A 629 -75.03 50.46 -21.92
CA TYR A 629 -74.58 49.08 -21.48
C TYR A 629 -73.04 48.84 -21.30
N ARG A 630 -72.57 48.06 -20.27
CA ARG A 630 -71.18 47.51 -20.08
C ARG A 630 -71.22 46.01 -19.68
N VAL A 631 -70.21 45.18 -19.99
CA VAL A 631 -70.23 43.70 -19.79
C VAL A 631 -69.21 43.18 -18.74
N ASP A 632 -69.65 42.29 -17.83
CA ASP A 632 -68.85 41.58 -16.80
C ASP A 632 -68.81 40.06 -17.07
N ARG A 633 -67.69 39.35 -16.81
CA ARG A 633 -67.59 37.88 -17.04
C ARG A 633 -68.24 37.06 -15.90
N ILE A 634 -68.94 35.98 -16.26
CA ILE A 634 -69.55 35.04 -15.30
C ILE A 634 -68.82 33.68 -15.28
N SER A 635 -68.31 33.20 -16.42
CA SER A 635 -67.70 31.86 -16.51
C SER A 635 -66.67 31.75 -17.64
N GLY A 636 -65.73 30.81 -17.48
CA GLY A 636 -64.63 30.49 -18.40
C GLY A 636 -63.26 30.95 -17.88
N GLY A 637 -62.30 30.01 -17.80
CA GLY A 637 -60.90 30.29 -17.45
C GLY A 637 -60.08 30.81 -18.64
N ASP A 638 -58.87 31.33 -18.37
CA ASP A 638 -58.14 32.19 -19.32
C ASP A 638 -57.67 31.56 -20.64
N ASN A 639 -57.82 30.24 -20.81
CA ASN A 639 -57.49 29.51 -22.05
C ASN A 639 -58.65 28.66 -22.61
N ASP A 640 -59.90 28.91 -22.21
CA ASP A 640 -61.07 28.21 -22.77
C ASP A 640 -61.71 29.00 -23.94
N ARG A 641 -62.27 28.28 -24.92
CA ARG A 641 -62.88 28.83 -26.14
C ARG A 641 -64.35 29.27 -25.94
N HIS A 642 -64.96 29.01 -24.79
CA HIS A 642 -66.38 29.29 -24.50
C HIS A 642 -66.59 30.08 -23.20
N LYS A 643 -66.32 31.39 -23.21
CA LYS A 643 -66.59 32.30 -22.07
C LYS A 643 -67.97 32.97 -22.16
N THR A 644 -68.58 33.26 -21.01
CA THR A 644 -69.89 33.95 -20.92
C THR A 644 -69.79 35.23 -20.11
N GLU A 645 -70.32 36.34 -20.66
CA GLU A 645 -70.23 37.68 -20.09
C GLU A 645 -71.65 38.32 -20.08
N ARG A 646 -72.00 39.13 -19.06
CA ARG A 646 -73.34 39.70 -18.81
C ARG A 646 -73.30 41.20 -18.53
N VAL A 647 -74.32 41.89 -19.00
CA VAL A 647 -74.35 43.34 -19.11
C VAL A 647 -74.98 44.04 -17.90
N ARG A 648 -74.36 45.10 -17.36
CA ARG A 648 -74.95 46.06 -16.41
C ARG A 648 -74.36 47.48 -16.53
N VAL A 649 -74.90 48.42 -15.75
CA VAL A 649 -74.82 49.87 -15.96
C VAL A 649 -74.67 50.60 -14.63
N ASN A 650 -73.58 51.37 -14.48
CA ASN A 650 -73.33 52.56 -13.63
C ASN A 650 -71.79 52.74 -13.54
N ASN A 651 -71.14 53.92 -13.51
CA ASN A 651 -71.34 55.21 -12.83
C ASN A 651 -70.59 55.29 -11.47
N GLU A 652 -69.45 56.02 -11.47
CA GLU A 652 -68.61 56.50 -10.34
C GLU A 652 -67.51 55.60 -9.66
N PRO A 653 -66.48 56.18 -8.98
CA PRO A 653 -65.07 55.71 -9.15
C PRO A 653 -64.27 55.24 -7.91
N LYS A 654 -63.10 54.64 -8.23
CA LYS A 654 -61.85 54.40 -7.44
C LYS A 654 -61.81 53.29 -6.35
N ASN A 655 -60.68 52.58 -6.40
CA ASN A 655 -60.01 51.78 -5.35
C ASN A 655 -60.71 50.51 -4.83
N GLN A 656 -60.32 49.33 -5.37
CA GLN A 656 -59.62 48.25 -4.64
C GLN A 656 -59.23 47.09 -5.60
N ARG A 657 -58.51 46.08 -5.11
CA ARG A 657 -57.80 45.06 -5.92
C ARG A 657 -58.72 44.02 -6.60
N ASP A 658 -58.34 43.71 -7.84
CA ASP A 658 -58.30 42.42 -8.54
C ASP A 658 -58.87 41.14 -7.88
N VAL A 659 -59.56 40.33 -8.71
CA VAL A 659 -59.81 38.89 -8.50
C VAL A 659 -59.69 38.10 -9.81
N TYR A 660 -58.47 37.78 -10.23
CA TYR A 660 -58.06 36.36 -10.41
C TYR A 660 -56.78 36.13 -9.61
N GLY A 661 -56.96 35.81 -8.33
CA GLY A 661 -55.96 36.10 -7.31
C GLY A 661 -54.97 34.98 -6.98
N SER A 662 -53.76 35.39 -6.60
CA SER A 662 -53.03 34.76 -5.50
C SER A 662 -52.22 35.79 -4.69
N ARG A 663 -52.23 35.60 -3.37
CA ARG A 663 -51.15 35.86 -2.39
C ARG A 663 -50.98 34.50 -1.65
N ILE A 664 -49.96 34.17 -0.87
CA ILE A 664 -49.44 34.80 0.36
C ILE A 664 -48.15 34.02 0.76
N SER A 665 -47.09 34.73 1.20
CA SER A 665 -45.96 34.29 2.09
C SER A 665 -45.10 33.04 1.74
N GLN A 666 -43.83 32.95 2.15
CA GLN A 666 -42.95 33.87 2.91
C GLN A 666 -41.74 34.26 2.07
#